data_AF-A0A4V1Q231-F1
#
_entry.id   AF-A0A4V1Q231-F1
#
_cell.length_a   1.000
_cell.length_b   1.000
_cell.length_c   1.000
_cell.angle_alpha   90.00
_cell.angle_beta   90.00
_cell.angle_gamma   90.00
#
_symmetry.space_group_name_H-M   'P 1'
#
loop_
_entity.id
_entity.type
_entity.pdbx_description
1 polymer ?
#
loop_
_entity_poly.entity_id
_entity_poly.type
_entity_poly.pdbx_seq_one_letter_code
_entity_poly.pdbx_strand_id
1 'polypeptide(L)'
;MPPLPTTQFSLEEFVAHMQDLLTSNQPAELIKFALTGQHQGRQAVIDALQNQIYHLGEDEAAHPYTVTRDYDSVLGVSPNICIYNHSIVINILPKFQDSLSKDVGITHTVKYRGVDHPVGLHHIPNLPFAKWMVRNELRIFFPRLWVPKHREHHSLRDNEIRLFYVHCMRPALIESMPPGRGDDLPPTYDSELFRARARNGQLVFSGRVLGEDGVRQLGDRFREQIEEACLQDLGLEWARDFFFLHQIRGTKNARPHDPTDGRPTLSLFLHENGLSRDVLRMNHEDWYLDIGLEISSDLGDSLAWRTDSHPHLLHDIFEIDMDNATRMTKMGSSQYFRDYTSHLTQVSGCRVRPGPRGRGPYEIRRMQAYQTDKALTANPGEGRGYYAKHITLSQLIDSRHPVFLDKLYQLYESAAHQNSASHARIEARVPYSFHRVIFTEEPIEWEKYLVAIPTDVWWWLRAYPVLAYKYIADYQLTGSMADRVSVPSILLLAGVAWLTNCLHATPDVGPSSRKLLRAILPHLPKNRIDEHMKPFPITRTDPFHLQLFGPEPDGGDIPDDSDGEGRDHENPGVLPQRSPTPVPFPRNLLGDDDIDEVDTAPCFPFGYMFLRTILFDREHPAPGMEPSPLSRIGEKTFEHFYGAPYSGLLEYVYNGFLAVKPNANRSTNRIQQPVYHPPPDQPHPVIFNLSIGNQLVPVQDWDFNPLADGMDDDEPRERVTWNQRLSQIYFQSLVDAMGIVPNHREATLPSYCILTKQERQEATEELFQDLNIAKVFEIVRWKVWTDAEQKLAFDHMFLEKDKVKTRGQGFLRCPYYKMWNHFSANNTKEVTEEARALLRKRFRSKIRWFPWIKCDRIWETGPDKKNRFKSSPGLAPTTPAPLLLVKYDLRWNPEPRQRESDEESVSSVDSAMLG
;
A
#
# COMPACT_ATOMS: atom_id res chain seq x y z
N MET A 1 -4.84 -19.42 25.13
CA MET A 1 -5.01 -20.89 25.09
C MET A 1 -3.71 -21.56 25.48
N PRO A 2 -3.71 -22.75 26.12
CA PRO A 2 -2.49 -23.54 26.32
C PRO A 2 -1.87 -23.88 24.96
N PRO A 3 -0.52 -23.98 24.87
CA PRO A 3 0.15 -24.30 23.61
C PRO A 3 -0.28 -25.70 23.13
N LEU A 4 -0.62 -25.81 21.85
CA LEU A 4 -0.92 -27.10 21.22
C LEU A 4 0.35 -27.97 21.19
N PRO A 5 0.23 -29.30 21.30
CA PRO A 5 1.33 -30.21 21.01
C PRO A 5 1.91 -29.95 19.62
N THR A 6 3.23 -29.89 19.51
CA THR A 6 3.92 -29.64 18.23
C THR A 6 4.18 -30.94 17.47
N THR A 7 4.20 -30.86 16.14
CA THR A 7 4.69 -31.90 15.23
C THR A 7 5.72 -31.27 14.31
N GLN A 8 6.91 -31.85 14.25
CA GLN A 8 7.93 -31.42 13.29
C GLN A 8 7.60 -32.00 11.92
N PHE A 9 7.75 -31.18 10.88
CA PHE A 9 7.61 -31.57 9.49
C PHE A 9 8.89 -31.18 8.73
N SER A 10 9.38 -32.09 7.89
CA SER A 10 10.23 -31.73 6.75
C SER A 10 9.42 -30.93 5.72
N LEU A 11 10.09 -30.28 4.77
CA LEU A 11 9.41 -29.52 3.71
C LEU A 11 8.57 -30.45 2.81
N GLU A 12 9.10 -31.63 2.52
CA GLU A 12 8.46 -32.71 1.76
C GLU A 12 7.18 -33.18 2.45
N GLU A 13 7.25 -33.50 3.74
CA GLU A 13 6.08 -33.94 4.52
C GLU A 13 5.04 -32.82 4.63
N PHE A 14 5.47 -31.57 4.78
CA PHE A 14 4.56 -30.43 4.86
C PHE A 14 3.78 -30.22 3.55
N VAL A 15 4.47 -30.31 2.41
CA VAL A 15 3.88 -30.25 1.07
C VAL A 15 2.95 -31.43 0.82
N ALA A 16 3.40 -32.65 1.12
CA ALA A 16 2.60 -33.87 0.97
C ALA A 16 1.33 -33.80 1.81
N HIS A 17 1.39 -33.28 3.04
CA HIS A 17 0.22 -33.15 3.89
C HIS A 17 -0.81 -32.15 3.32
N MET A 18 -0.35 -31.01 2.76
CA MET A 18 -1.24 -30.08 2.05
C MET A 18 -1.89 -30.74 0.82
N GLN A 19 -1.13 -31.53 0.07
CA GLN A 19 -1.64 -32.29 -1.07
C GLN A 19 -2.71 -33.32 -0.65
N ASP A 20 -2.50 -34.03 0.46
CA ASP A 20 -3.45 -35.00 1.00
C ASP A 20 -4.77 -34.32 1.40
N LEU A 21 -4.71 -33.17 2.07
CA LEU A 21 -5.89 -32.38 2.41
C LEU A 21 -6.64 -31.89 1.17
N LEU A 22 -5.92 -31.48 0.12
CA LEU A 22 -6.51 -31.04 -1.15
C LEU A 22 -7.19 -32.20 -1.89
N THR A 23 -6.49 -33.32 -2.07
CA THR A 23 -6.98 -34.51 -2.79
C THR A 23 -8.12 -35.21 -2.06
N SER A 24 -8.14 -35.14 -0.72
CA SER A 24 -9.26 -35.57 0.13
C SER A 24 -10.45 -34.61 0.11
N ASN A 25 -10.38 -33.52 -0.67
CA ASN A 25 -11.40 -32.48 -0.81
C ASN A 25 -11.81 -31.85 0.54
N GLN A 26 -10.80 -31.51 1.37
CA GLN A 26 -10.98 -30.87 2.68
C GLN A 26 -10.46 -29.42 2.67
N PRO A 27 -11.12 -28.49 1.94
CA PRO A 27 -10.60 -27.13 1.76
C PRO A 27 -10.49 -26.33 3.07
N ALA A 28 -11.37 -26.58 4.04
CA ALA A 28 -11.32 -25.92 5.34
C ALA A 28 -10.09 -26.32 6.17
N GLU A 29 -9.75 -27.61 6.16
CA GLU A 29 -8.56 -28.11 6.84
C GLU A 29 -7.29 -27.69 6.12
N LEU A 30 -7.29 -27.68 4.78
CA LEU A 30 -6.18 -27.12 3.99
C LEU A 30 -5.93 -25.65 4.34
N ILE A 31 -6.98 -24.81 4.40
CA ILE A 31 -6.84 -23.40 4.79
C ILE A 31 -6.24 -23.27 6.19
N LYS A 32 -6.77 -23.99 7.18
CA LYS A 32 -6.27 -23.93 8.56
C LYS A 32 -4.81 -24.37 8.63
N PHE A 33 -4.47 -25.49 8.01
CA PHE A 33 -3.11 -26.03 8.03
C PHE A 33 -2.13 -25.11 7.30
N ALA A 34 -2.44 -24.65 6.09
CA ALA A 34 -1.55 -23.79 5.31
C ALA A 34 -1.31 -22.42 5.95
N LEU A 35 -2.33 -21.82 6.59
CA LEU A 35 -2.20 -20.49 7.18
C LEU A 35 -1.77 -20.49 8.63
N THR A 36 -2.09 -21.51 9.42
CA THR A 36 -1.82 -21.50 10.88
C THR A 36 -0.91 -22.66 11.33
N GLY A 37 -0.68 -23.64 10.47
CA GLY A 37 0.01 -24.88 10.83
C GLY A 37 -0.82 -25.79 11.73
N GLN A 38 -2.08 -25.46 12.02
CA GLN A 38 -2.92 -26.23 12.93
C GLN A 38 -3.74 -27.27 12.19
N HIS A 39 -3.64 -28.53 12.62
CA HIS A 39 -4.51 -29.62 12.17
C HIS A 39 -4.64 -30.67 13.27
N GLN A 40 -5.85 -31.21 13.47
CA GLN A 40 -6.16 -32.25 14.47
C GLN A 40 -5.64 -31.93 15.90
N GLY A 41 -5.72 -30.65 16.30
CA GLY A 41 -5.29 -30.20 17.63
C GLY A 41 -3.76 -30.18 17.84
N ARG A 42 -2.98 -30.21 16.76
CA ARG A 42 -1.52 -30.12 16.78
C ARG A 42 -1.04 -28.91 15.98
N GLN A 43 0.16 -28.43 16.30
CA GLN A 43 0.83 -27.32 15.63
C GLN A 43 2.03 -27.83 14.82
N ALA A 44 2.06 -27.56 13.52
CA ALA A 44 3.21 -27.83 12.67
C ALA A 44 4.38 -26.91 13.04
N VAL A 45 5.59 -27.48 13.05
CA VAL A 45 6.88 -26.79 13.15
C VAL A 45 7.70 -27.19 11.94
N ILE A 46 8.10 -26.21 11.15
CA ILE A 46 8.85 -26.42 9.91
C ILE A 46 10.33 -26.17 10.19
N ASP A 47 11.19 -27.13 9.87
CA ASP A 47 12.64 -26.99 10.01
C ASP A 47 13.32 -27.11 8.65
N ALA A 48 13.51 -25.95 8.00
CA ALA A 48 14.09 -25.89 6.67
C ALA A 48 15.60 -26.22 6.66
N LEU A 49 16.25 -26.23 7.82
CA LEU A 49 17.66 -26.59 7.93
C LEU A 49 17.89 -28.11 7.84
N GLN A 50 16.84 -28.93 7.83
CA GLN A 50 16.97 -30.35 7.45
C GLN A 50 17.46 -30.54 6.02
N ASN A 51 17.27 -29.52 5.15
CA ASN A 51 17.74 -29.49 3.77
C ASN A 51 19.09 -28.77 3.63
N GLN A 52 19.83 -28.50 4.72
CA GLN A 52 21.15 -27.89 4.62
C GLN A 52 22.14 -28.82 3.92
N ILE A 53 23.03 -28.26 3.10
CA ILE A 53 23.97 -29.06 2.33
C ILE A 53 25.13 -29.58 3.19
N TYR A 54 25.57 -28.77 4.15
CA TYR A 54 26.70 -29.10 5.01
C TYR A 54 26.26 -29.39 6.45
N HIS A 55 26.62 -30.57 6.95
CA HIS A 55 26.45 -30.97 8.35
C HIS A 55 27.81 -30.99 9.07
N LEU A 56 27.91 -30.23 10.17
CA LEU A 56 29.12 -30.20 11.00
C LEU A 56 29.40 -31.59 11.59
N GLY A 57 30.47 -32.25 11.13
CA GLY A 57 30.98 -33.50 11.69
C GLY A 57 30.57 -34.78 10.95
N GLU A 58 29.93 -34.68 9.78
CA GLU A 58 29.60 -35.82 8.93
C GLU A 58 30.45 -35.80 7.65
N ASP A 59 31.17 -36.88 7.35
CA ASP A 59 31.92 -37.10 6.09
C ASP A 59 30.94 -37.49 4.95
N GLU A 60 29.89 -36.69 4.73
CA GLU A 60 28.96 -36.93 3.61
C GLU A 60 29.54 -36.43 2.28
N ALA A 61 29.08 -37.05 1.19
CA ALA A 61 29.49 -36.66 -0.16
C ALA A 61 29.00 -35.23 -0.45
N ALA A 62 29.94 -34.35 -0.79
CA ALA A 62 29.67 -32.98 -1.23
C ALA A 62 28.53 -32.91 -2.25
N HIS A 63 27.56 -32.04 -2.02
CA HIS A 63 26.44 -31.83 -2.94
C HIS A 63 26.96 -31.15 -4.21
N PRO A 64 26.84 -31.75 -5.40
CA PRO A 64 27.47 -31.21 -6.58
C PRO A 64 26.78 -29.92 -7.03
N TYR A 65 27.57 -28.86 -7.23
CA TYR A 65 27.11 -27.56 -7.70
C TYR A 65 28.07 -26.95 -8.72
N THR A 66 27.51 -26.14 -9.60
CA THR A 66 28.24 -25.30 -10.55
C THR A 66 28.17 -23.84 -10.12
N VAL A 67 29.30 -23.12 -10.23
CA VAL A 67 29.40 -21.69 -9.95
C VAL A 67 29.70 -20.93 -11.23
N THR A 68 28.91 -19.89 -11.50
CA THR A 68 29.18 -18.95 -12.60
C THR A 68 29.26 -17.52 -12.09
N ARG A 69 30.04 -16.70 -12.79
CA ARG A 69 30.25 -15.29 -12.47
C ARG A 69 29.81 -14.42 -13.64
N ASP A 70 29.31 -13.22 -13.37
CA ASP A 70 29.01 -12.21 -14.39
C ASP A 70 29.18 -10.77 -13.89
N TYR A 71 29.26 -9.83 -14.85
CA TYR A 71 29.25 -8.39 -14.59
C TYR A 71 27.87 -7.84 -14.95
N ASP A 72 27.10 -7.43 -13.94
CA ASP A 72 25.70 -6.99 -14.13
C ASP A 72 25.59 -5.49 -14.44
N SER A 73 26.47 -4.67 -13.84
CA SER A 73 26.36 -3.22 -13.97
C SER A 73 27.68 -2.49 -13.73
N VAL A 74 27.79 -1.29 -14.29
CA VAL A 74 28.92 -0.37 -14.08
C VAL A 74 28.36 1.00 -13.75
N LEU A 75 28.94 1.65 -12.74
CA LEU A 75 28.66 3.03 -12.39
C LEU A 75 29.99 3.80 -12.35
N GLY A 76 30.08 4.90 -13.07
CA GLY A 76 31.28 5.73 -13.12
C GLY A 76 30.98 7.19 -12.96
N VAL A 77 31.60 7.84 -11.97
CA VAL A 77 31.59 9.30 -11.84
C VAL A 77 32.78 9.84 -12.61
N SER A 78 32.56 10.86 -13.44
CA SER A 78 33.64 11.49 -14.19
C SER A 78 33.27 12.93 -14.53
N PRO A 79 34.23 13.87 -14.54
CA PRO A 79 34.00 15.20 -15.08
C PRO A 79 33.66 15.14 -16.58
N ASN A 80 34.15 14.14 -17.33
CA ASN A 80 33.99 14.07 -18.79
C ASN A 80 33.14 12.88 -19.23
N ILE A 81 32.58 12.98 -20.44
CA ILE A 81 31.89 11.85 -21.06
C ILE A 81 32.95 10.84 -21.54
N CYS A 82 32.93 9.65 -20.95
CA CYS A 82 33.93 8.60 -21.14
C CYS A 82 33.56 7.58 -22.21
N ILE A 83 32.50 7.84 -22.98
CA ILE A 83 31.99 6.95 -24.02
C ILE A 83 32.86 7.11 -25.27
N TYR A 84 33.30 5.99 -25.85
CA TYR A 84 34.02 5.96 -27.13
C TYR A 84 33.33 5.04 -28.13
N ASN A 85 33.55 5.24 -29.44
CA ASN A 85 32.98 4.45 -30.53
C ASN A 85 31.44 4.38 -30.60
N HIS A 86 30.73 5.27 -29.89
CA HIS A 86 29.28 5.31 -29.89
C HIS A 86 28.75 6.74 -29.95
N SER A 87 27.65 6.92 -30.69
CA SER A 87 26.82 8.12 -30.61
C SER A 87 25.94 8.10 -29.36
N ILE A 88 25.56 9.28 -28.86
CA ILE A 88 24.58 9.40 -27.78
C ILE A 88 23.25 9.96 -28.31
N VAL A 89 22.16 9.56 -27.69
CA VAL A 89 20.80 10.05 -27.92
C VAL A 89 20.39 10.93 -26.75
N ILE A 90 20.30 12.23 -27.00
CA ILE A 90 20.04 13.28 -26.01
C ILE A 90 18.54 13.58 -25.99
N ASN A 91 17.94 13.61 -24.81
CA ASN A 91 16.57 14.09 -24.65
C ASN A 91 16.62 15.53 -24.17
N ILE A 92 16.16 16.47 -25.00
CA ILE A 92 16.11 17.89 -24.62
C ILE A 92 15.13 18.10 -23.46
N LEU A 93 13.95 17.46 -23.52
CA LEU A 93 13.07 17.34 -22.37
C LEU A 93 13.50 16.15 -21.52
N PRO A 94 13.90 16.36 -20.26
CA PRO A 94 14.29 15.27 -19.39
C PRO A 94 13.09 14.37 -19.10
N LYS A 95 13.31 13.06 -19.17
CA LYS A 95 12.38 12.08 -18.64
C LYS A 95 12.65 11.96 -17.14
N PHE A 96 11.99 12.76 -16.30
CA PHE A 96 12.26 12.81 -14.86
C PHE A 96 12.10 11.47 -14.13
N GLN A 97 11.33 10.53 -14.68
CA GLN A 97 11.29 9.14 -14.20
C GLN A 97 12.66 8.44 -14.25
N ASP A 98 13.57 8.89 -15.12
CA ASP A 98 14.93 8.39 -15.27
C ASP A 98 15.91 9.17 -14.35
N SER A 99 15.47 10.16 -13.56
CA SER A 99 16.33 10.84 -12.58
C SER A 99 16.81 9.90 -11.48
N LEU A 100 18.03 10.11 -10.99
CA LEU A 100 18.54 9.33 -9.87
C LEU A 100 17.91 9.84 -8.57
N SER A 101 16.83 9.19 -8.15
CA SER A 101 16.06 9.52 -6.94
C SER A 101 16.30 8.58 -5.76
N LYS A 102 17.00 7.46 -6.00
CA LYS A 102 17.28 6.43 -4.99
C LYS A 102 18.77 6.27 -4.77
N ASP A 103 19.10 5.94 -3.53
CA ASP A 103 20.46 5.64 -3.13
C ASP A 103 21.05 4.47 -3.95
N VAL A 104 22.28 4.69 -4.40
CA VAL A 104 23.12 3.75 -5.14
C VAL A 104 24.39 3.37 -4.35
N GLY A 105 24.52 3.78 -3.10
CA GLY A 105 25.69 3.47 -2.27
C GLY A 105 26.97 4.20 -2.70
N ILE A 106 26.85 5.22 -3.56
CA ILE A 106 27.95 6.06 -4.03
C ILE A 106 27.73 7.48 -3.50
N THR A 107 28.79 8.02 -2.90
CA THR A 107 28.85 9.39 -2.38
C THR A 107 29.79 10.23 -3.22
N HIS A 108 29.51 11.52 -3.33
CA HIS A 108 30.38 12.51 -3.95
C HIS A 108 30.62 13.65 -2.97
N THR A 109 31.84 14.17 -2.93
CA THR A 109 32.20 15.27 -2.05
C THR A 109 31.70 16.59 -2.63
N VAL A 110 30.83 17.28 -1.89
CA VAL A 110 30.29 18.59 -2.27
C VAL A 110 30.85 19.65 -1.34
N LYS A 111 31.45 20.71 -1.90
CA LYS A 111 32.00 21.82 -1.13
C LYS A 111 30.93 22.89 -0.89
N TYR A 112 30.56 23.12 0.37
CA TYR A 112 29.61 24.15 0.79
C TYR A 112 30.24 25.09 1.82
N ARG A 113 30.26 26.40 1.54
CA ARG A 113 30.89 27.42 2.40
C ARG A 113 32.33 27.09 2.84
N GLY A 114 33.08 26.40 1.98
CA GLY A 114 34.46 26.01 2.23
C GLY A 114 34.64 24.67 2.95
N VAL A 115 33.57 24.01 3.37
CA VAL A 115 33.58 22.70 4.02
C VAL A 115 33.18 21.61 3.03
N ASP A 116 33.89 20.49 3.07
CA ASP A 116 33.62 19.32 2.23
C ASP A 116 32.59 18.42 2.90
N HIS A 117 31.52 18.08 2.18
CA HIS A 117 30.45 17.20 2.65
C HIS A 117 30.37 15.95 1.77
N PRO A 118 30.39 14.73 2.35
CA PRO A 118 30.10 13.51 1.60
C PRO A 118 28.59 13.41 1.36
N VAL A 119 28.14 13.55 0.11
CA VAL A 119 26.72 13.55 -0.24
C VAL A 119 26.39 12.36 -1.11
N GLY A 120 25.37 11.57 -0.75
CA GLY A 120 24.86 10.50 -1.61
C GLY A 120 24.35 11.07 -2.94
N LEU A 121 24.69 10.42 -4.07
CA LEU A 121 24.37 10.99 -5.40
C LEU A 121 22.89 11.37 -5.56
N HIS A 122 21.97 10.59 -5.01
CA HIS A 122 20.53 10.84 -5.08
C HIS A 122 20.02 12.07 -4.31
N HIS A 123 20.86 12.71 -3.49
CA HIS A 123 20.56 14.00 -2.87
C HIS A 123 21.10 15.19 -3.67
N ILE A 124 21.92 14.94 -4.69
CA ILE A 124 22.46 15.98 -5.56
C ILE A 124 21.51 16.18 -6.75
N PRO A 125 21.06 17.42 -7.04
CA PRO A 125 20.23 17.72 -8.21
C PRO A 125 20.83 17.17 -9.50
N ASN A 126 20.06 16.38 -10.25
CA ASN A 126 20.54 15.73 -11.47
C ASN A 126 19.55 15.70 -12.63
N LEU A 127 20.11 15.80 -13.83
CA LEU A 127 19.40 15.85 -15.11
C LEU A 127 19.65 14.55 -15.90
N PRO A 128 18.60 13.75 -16.18
CA PRO A 128 18.67 12.67 -17.17
C PRO A 128 18.98 13.25 -18.53
N PHE A 129 20.16 12.92 -19.07
CA PHE A 129 20.71 13.64 -20.20
C PHE A 129 20.65 12.83 -21.49
N ALA A 130 21.28 11.65 -21.52
CA ALA A 130 21.43 10.89 -22.75
C ALA A 130 21.46 9.38 -22.53
N LYS A 131 21.23 8.63 -23.61
CA LYS A 131 21.43 7.16 -23.69
C LYS A 131 22.29 6.85 -24.92
N TRP A 132 23.25 5.93 -24.84
CA TRP A 132 24.09 5.56 -25.99
C TRP A 132 23.85 4.13 -26.49
N MET A 133 23.10 3.35 -25.72
CA MET A 133 22.60 2.01 -26.05
C MET A 133 21.28 1.79 -25.31
N VAL A 134 20.70 0.58 -25.42
CA VAL A 134 19.42 0.25 -24.77
C VAL A 134 19.50 0.31 -23.24
N ARG A 135 20.64 -0.08 -22.67
CA ARG A 135 20.85 -0.32 -21.23
C ARG A 135 21.79 0.71 -20.58
N ASN A 136 22.11 1.77 -21.31
CA ASN A 136 23.22 2.65 -20.99
C ASN A 136 22.76 4.10 -20.95
N GLU A 137 23.03 4.80 -19.85
CA GLU A 137 22.48 6.12 -19.58
C GLU A 137 23.50 7.06 -18.92
N LEU A 138 23.40 8.34 -19.29
CA LEU A 138 24.17 9.45 -18.77
C LEU A 138 23.26 10.40 -17.98
N ARG A 139 23.73 10.82 -16.81
CA ARG A 139 23.11 11.87 -16.01
C ARG A 139 24.13 12.94 -15.70
N ILE A 140 23.69 14.19 -15.69
CA ILE A 140 24.49 15.34 -15.27
C ILE A 140 24.10 15.69 -13.83
N PHE A 141 25.07 15.87 -12.95
CA PHE A 141 24.86 16.27 -11.57
C PHE A 141 25.37 17.69 -11.35
N PHE A 142 24.66 18.45 -10.50
CA PHE A 142 24.95 19.86 -10.22
C PHE A 142 25.21 20.08 -8.71
N PRO A 143 26.45 19.88 -8.24
CA PRO A 143 26.79 19.95 -6.81
C PRO A 143 26.46 21.28 -6.14
N ARG A 144 26.61 22.41 -6.84
CA ARG A 144 26.40 23.74 -6.26
C ARG A 144 24.93 24.08 -5.99
N LEU A 145 23.98 23.29 -6.51
CA LEU A 145 22.58 23.40 -6.15
C LEU A 145 22.25 22.69 -4.83
N TRP A 146 23.10 21.78 -4.37
CA TRP A 146 22.91 21.12 -3.08
C TRP A 146 23.19 22.12 -1.95
N VAL A 147 22.26 22.20 -1.01
CA VAL A 147 22.40 23.04 0.18
C VAL A 147 21.97 22.22 1.39
N PRO A 148 22.84 22.02 2.40
CA PRO A 148 22.49 21.23 3.56
C PRO A 148 21.21 21.77 4.22
N LYS A 149 20.27 20.88 4.58
CA LYS A 149 18.97 21.14 5.21
C LYS A 149 17.99 22.02 4.43
N HIS A 150 18.36 22.48 3.23
CA HIS A 150 17.52 23.35 2.40
C HIS A 150 17.21 22.75 1.03
N ARG A 151 18.15 22.00 0.45
CA ARG A 151 18.00 21.39 -0.86
C ARG A 151 18.83 20.11 -0.95
N GLU A 152 18.31 19.05 -0.33
CA GLU A 152 18.90 17.70 -0.30
C GLU A 152 18.06 16.72 -1.14
N HIS A 153 17.65 17.14 -2.34
CA HIS A 153 16.83 16.33 -3.22
C HIS A 153 17.31 16.39 -4.67
N HIS A 154 17.09 15.30 -5.41
CA HIS A 154 17.56 15.08 -6.79
C HIS A 154 16.97 16.02 -7.86
N SER A 155 15.90 16.77 -7.56
CA SER A 155 15.10 17.45 -8.59
C SER A 155 15.68 18.82 -8.97
N LEU A 156 15.75 19.09 -10.27
CA LEU A 156 15.92 20.44 -10.80
C LEU A 156 14.56 21.16 -10.90
N ARG A 157 14.60 22.49 -10.79
CA ARG A 157 13.45 23.36 -11.01
C ARG A 157 13.30 23.68 -12.50
N ASP A 158 12.08 23.96 -12.95
CA ASP A 158 11.81 24.25 -14.36
C ASP A 158 12.64 25.42 -14.92
N ASN A 159 12.85 26.47 -14.13
CA ASN A 159 13.66 27.62 -14.54
C ASN A 159 15.14 27.26 -14.74
N GLU A 160 15.70 26.39 -13.90
CA GLU A 160 17.09 25.93 -13.99
C GLU A 160 17.30 25.14 -15.29
N ILE A 161 16.36 24.25 -15.64
CA ILE A 161 16.42 23.45 -16.87
C ILE A 161 16.32 24.35 -18.10
N ARG A 162 15.43 25.35 -18.07
CA ARG A 162 15.26 26.33 -19.15
C ARG A 162 16.53 27.13 -19.39
N LEU A 163 17.13 27.65 -18.31
CA LEU A 163 18.39 28.40 -18.37
C LEU A 163 19.54 27.53 -18.89
N PHE A 164 19.69 26.33 -18.32
CA PHE A 164 20.73 25.39 -18.75
C PHE A 164 20.58 24.99 -20.21
N TYR A 165 19.35 24.78 -20.70
CA TYR A 165 19.12 24.47 -22.11
C TYR A 165 19.57 25.60 -23.04
N VAL A 166 19.07 26.81 -22.78
CA VAL A 166 19.24 27.96 -23.69
C VAL A 166 20.69 28.44 -23.70
N HIS A 167 21.34 28.50 -22.53
CA HIS A 167 22.64 29.14 -22.38
C HIS A 167 23.84 28.18 -22.30
N CYS A 168 23.60 26.87 -22.16
CA CYS A 168 24.70 25.89 -22.11
C CYS A 168 24.47 24.74 -23.11
N MET A 169 23.41 23.93 -22.91
CA MET A 169 23.23 22.68 -23.66
C MET A 169 23.05 22.93 -25.16
N ARG A 170 22.19 23.88 -25.56
CA ARG A 170 21.94 24.19 -26.97
C ARG A 170 23.18 24.71 -27.70
N PRO A 171 23.86 25.79 -27.26
CA PRO A 171 25.03 26.29 -27.96
C PRO A 171 26.14 25.23 -28.03
N ALA A 172 26.44 24.53 -26.93
CA ALA A 172 27.45 23.47 -26.94
C ALA A 172 27.12 22.33 -27.91
N LEU A 173 25.84 21.95 -28.06
CA LEU A 173 25.43 20.95 -29.04
C LEU A 173 25.57 21.43 -30.47
N ILE A 174 25.22 22.68 -30.76
CA ILE A 174 25.37 23.26 -32.11
C ILE A 174 26.83 23.24 -32.52
N GLU A 175 27.72 23.68 -31.63
CA GLU A 175 29.14 23.72 -31.95
C GLU A 175 29.78 22.31 -32.01
N SER A 176 29.21 21.33 -31.30
CA SER A 176 29.63 19.91 -31.34
C SER A 176 29.15 19.16 -32.59
N MET A 177 28.27 19.77 -33.39
CA MET A 177 27.73 19.19 -34.62
C MET A 177 28.38 19.83 -35.85
N PRO A 178 28.42 19.13 -37.01
CA PRO A 178 28.83 19.75 -38.26
C PRO A 178 28.00 21.00 -38.59
N PRO A 179 28.58 22.02 -39.26
CA PRO A 179 27.86 23.24 -39.61
C PRO A 179 26.51 22.98 -40.28
N GLY A 180 25.47 23.69 -39.84
CA GLY A 180 24.09 23.57 -40.35
C GLY A 180 23.30 22.36 -39.84
N ARG A 181 23.91 21.41 -39.10
CA ARG A 181 23.18 20.27 -38.50
C ARG A 181 22.53 20.61 -37.15
N GLY A 182 23.01 21.65 -36.47
CA GLY A 182 22.47 22.13 -35.21
C GLY A 182 21.19 22.97 -35.34
N ASP A 183 20.81 23.39 -36.56
CA ASP A 183 19.68 24.31 -36.81
C ASP A 183 18.31 23.66 -36.51
N ASP A 184 18.24 22.33 -36.53
CA ASP A 184 17.04 21.56 -36.18
C ASP A 184 16.79 21.47 -34.66
N LEU A 185 17.70 22.02 -33.84
CA LEU A 185 17.51 22.10 -32.39
C LEU A 185 16.53 23.24 -32.05
N PRO A 186 15.48 22.96 -31.25
CA PRO A 186 14.51 23.96 -30.81
C PRO A 186 15.20 25.22 -30.27
N PRO A 187 14.80 26.43 -30.67
CA PRO A 187 15.48 27.66 -30.24
C PRO A 187 15.33 27.92 -28.74
N THR A 188 14.22 27.47 -28.12
CA THR A 188 13.96 27.60 -26.69
C THR A 188 13.41 26.30 -26.11
N TYR A 189 13.44 26.18 -24.78
CA TYR A 189 12.86 25.03 -24.08
C TYR A 189 11.34 24.94 -24.28
N ASP A 190 10.64 26.10 -24.34
CA ASP A 190 9.21 26.14 -24.62
C ASP A 190 8.85 25.65 -26.02
N SER A 191 9.69 25.95 -27.02
CA SER A 191 9.50 25.43 -28.37
C SER A 191 9.55 23.91 -28.40
N GLU A 192 10.47 23.31 -27.63
CA GLU A 192 10.54 21.86 -27.50
C GLU A 192 9.34 21.29 -26.72
N LEU A 193 8.94 21.94 -25.63
CA LEU A 193 7.78 21.54 -24.84
C LEU A 193 6.48 21.56 -25.66
N PHE A 194 6.32 22.57 -26.51
CA PHE A 194 5.23 22.66 -27.48
C PHE A 194 5.29 21.52 -28.50
N ARG A 195 6.47 21.27 -29.11
CA ARG A 195 6.68 20.19 -30.09
C ARG A 195 6.38 18.81 -29.51
N ALA A 196 6.80 18.56 -28.27
CA ALA A 196 6.65 17.26 -27.63
C ALA A 196 5.22 16.99 -27.14
N ARG A 197 4.39 18.02 -26.91
CA ARG A 197 3.04 17.83 -26.36
C ARG A 197 2.06 17.36 -27.44
N ALA A 198 1.61 16.12 -27.32
CA ALA A 198 0.57 15.55 -28.19
C ALA A 198 -0.80 16.18 -27.92
N ARG A 199 -1.77 15.95 -28.84
CA ARG A 199 -3.15 16.48 -28.74
C ARG A 199 -3.87 16.11 -27.43
N ASN A 200 -3.53 14.98 -26.82
CA ASN A 200 -4.09 14.51 -25.56
C ASN A 200 -3.36 15.05 -24.31
N GLY A 201 -2.38 15.94 -24.49
CA GLY A 201 -1.56 16.51 -23.41
C GLY A 201 -0.37 15.65 -22.98
N GLN A 202 -0.20 14.43 -23.50
CA GLN A 202 0.95 13.59 -23.18
C GLN A 202 2.22 14.09 -23.88
N LEU A 203 3.37 13.94 -23.22
CA LEU A 203 4.67 14.27 -23.79
C LEU A 203 5.21 13.10 -24.62
N VAL A 204 5.54 13.39 -25.87
CA VAL A 204 6.22 12.50 -26.81
C VAL A 204 7.67 12.94 -26.93
N PHE A 205 8.55 12.19 -26.27
CA PHE A 205 9.98 12.46 -26.26
C PHE A 205 10.60 12.01 -27.59
N SER A 206 11.32 12.91 -28.26
CA SER A 206 12.18 12.55 -29.40
C SER A 206 13.63 12.84 -29.04
N GLY A 207 14.48 11.82 -29.15
CA GLY A 207 15.92 11.99 -28.93
C GLY A 207 16.61 12.67 -30.11
N ARG A 208 17.71 13.38 -29.82
CA ARG A 208 18.64 13.94 -30.80
C ARG A 208 19.96 13.17 -30.77
N VAL A 209 20.43 12.73 -31.91
CA VAL A 209 21.67 11.94 -32.01
C VAL A 209 22.86 12.88 -32.12
N LEU A 210 23.86 12.69 -31.27
CA LEU A 210 25.17 13.32 -31.38
C LEU A 210 26.20 12.24 -31.74
N GLY A 211 26.93 12.44 -32.83
CA GLY A 211 27.97 11.52 -33.30
C GLY A 211 29.19 11.50 -32.39
N GLU A 212 30.01 10.46 -32.53
CA GLU A 212 31.17 10.18 -31.66
C GLU A 212 32.12 11.37 -31.47
N ASP A 213 32.51 12.05 -32.55
CA ASP A 213 33.44 13.19 -32.48
C ASP A 213 32.89 14.33 -31.61
N GLY A 214 31.58 14.60 -31.71
CA GLY A 214 30.90 15.60 -30.89
C GLY A 214 30.81 15.18 -29.43
N VAL A 215 30.59 13.89 -29.15
CA VAL A 215 30.49 13.35 -27.79
C VAL A 215 31.76 13.60 -26.99
N ARG A 216 32.94 13.41 -27.60
CA ARG A 216 34.24 13.58 -26.93
C ARG A 216 34.50 15.01 -26.45
N GLN A 217 33.95 16.01 -27.14
CA GLN A 217 34.19 17.42 -26.84
C GLN A 217 33.07 18.06 -26.02
N LEU A 218 31.92 17.39 -25.88
CA LEU A 218 30.71 17.99 -25.33
C LEU A 218 30.85 18.44 -23.87
N GLY A 219 31.57 17.67 -23.05
CA GLY A 219 31.80 18.02 -21.65
C GLY A 219 32.59 19.32 -21.49
N ASP A 220 33.63 19.51 -22.28
CA ASP A 220 34.44 20.73 -22.25
C ASP A 220 33.66 21.93 -22.79
N ARG A 221 32.90 21.75 -23.87
CA ARG A 221 32.02 22.80 -24.40
C ARG A 221 30.92 23.21 -23.42
N PHE A 222 30.37 22.28 -22.64
CA PHE A 222 29.45 22.66 -21.55
C PHE A 222 30.11 23.60 -20.55
N ARG A 223 31.37 23.35 -20.17
CA ARG A 223 32.10 24.23 -19.25
C ARG A 223 32.35 25.60 -19.87
N GLU A 224 32.80 25.64 -21.12
CA GLU A 224 33.04 26.89 -21.85
C GLU A 224 31.77 27.76 -21.89
N GLN A 225 30.63 27.16 -22.25
CA GLN A 225 29.34 27.86 -22.30
C GLN A 225 28.82 28.29 -20.92
N ILE A 226 29.06 27.50 -19.87
CA ILE A 226 28.73 27.90 -18.49
C ILE A 226 29.56 29.11 -18.07
N GLU A 227 30.87 29.11 -18.33
CA GLU A 227 31.74 30.24 -17.98
C GLU A 227 31.38 31.50 -18.78
N GLU A 228 31.10 31.38 -20.08
CA GLU A 228 30.61 32.49 -20.89
C GLU A 228 29.29 33.06 -20.36
N ALA A 229 28.33 32.19 -20.02
CA ALA A 229 27.07 32.60 -19.43
C ALA A 229 27.24 33.30 -18.07
N CYS A 230 28.19 32.85 -17.23
CA CYS A 230 28.53 33.51 -15.98
C CYS A 230 29.17 34.88 -16.18
N LEU A 231 30.03 35.05 -17.19
CA LEU A 231 30.61 36.36 -17.54
C LEU A 231 29.54 37.36 -18.01
N GLN A 232 28.44 36.85 -18.58
CA GLN A 232 27.28 37.63 -19.01
C GLN A 232 26.18 37.77 -17.95
N ASP A 233 26.42 37.30 -16.71
CA ASP A 233 25.45 37.34 -15.60
C ASP A 233 24.09 36.67 -15.92
N LEU A 234 24.13 35.56 -16.68
CA LEU A 234 22.93 34.83 -17.11
C LEU A 234 22.44 33.79 -16.09
N GLY A 235 23.03 33.76 -14.88
CA GLY A 235 22.56 32.95 -13.77
C GLY A 235 22.86 31.46 -13.86
N LEU A 236 24.03 31.07 -14.42
CA LEU A 236 24.50 29.68 -14.52
C LEU A 236 25.62 29.32 -13.52
N GLU A 237 25.89 30.16 -12.52
CA GLU A 237 26.95 29.93 -11.52
C GLU A 237 26.76 28.62 -10.74
N TRP A 238 25.50 28.20 -10.61
CA TRP A 238 25.10 26.95 -9.98
C TRP A 238 25.42 25.71 -10.80
N ALA A 239 25.64 25.85 -12.11
CA ALA A 239 25.97 24.74 -13.01
C ALA A 239 27.47 24.43 -13.05
N ARG A 240 28.32 25.29 -12.46
CA ARG A 240 29.75 25.03 -12.30
C ARG A 240 30.00 23.77 -11.47
N ASP A 241 31.14 23.14 -11.72
CA ASP A 241 31.58 21.87 -11.09
C ASP A 241 30.63 20.69 -11.37
N PHE A 242 29.84 20.75 -12.45
CA PHE A 242 29.03 19.61 -12.86
C PHE A 242 29.89 18.40 -13.22
N PHE A 243 29.33 17.21 -13.06
CA PHE A 243 29.94 15.95 -13.47
C PHE A 243 28.92 15.01 -14.10
N PHE A 244 29.41 13.96 -14.75
CA PHE A 244 28.61 12.90 -15.36
C PHE A 244 28.62 11.62 -14.54
N LEU A 245 27.45 11.01 -14.40
CA LEU A 245 27.33 9.60 -14.01
C LEU A 245 27.12 8.76 -15.27
N HIS A 246 28.05 7.84 -15.51
CA HIS A 246 27.97 6.78 -16.50
C HIS A 246 27.33 5.58 -15.87
N GLN A 247 26.29 5.04 -16.50
CA GLN A 247 25.60 3.87 -15.97
C GLN A 247 25.31 2.86 -17.06
N ILE A 248 25.81 1.64 -16.86
CA ILE A 248 25.44 0.43 -17.59
C ILE A 248 24.61 -0.41 -16.63
N ARG A 249 23.39 -0.82 -17.03
CA ARG A 249 22.47 -1.57 -16.14
C ARG A 249 21.81 -2.75 -16.82
N GLY A 250 21.59 -3.80 -16.04
CA GLY A 250 20.75 -4.93 -16.42
C GLY A 250 21.39 -5.78 -17.50
N THR A 251 22.72 -5.95 -17.46
CA THR A 251 23.45 -6.87 -18.35
C THR A 251 23.59 -8.26 -17.75
N LYS A 252 22.89 -8.56 -16.65
CA LYS A 252 22.75 -9.90 -16.08
C LYS A 252 22.59 -10.98 -17.16
N ASN A 253 23.32 -12.08 -16.97
CA ASN A 253 23.34 -13.26 -17.85
C ASN A 253 23.84 -12.98 -19.28
N ALA A 254 24.37 -11.79 -19.60
CA ALA A 254 24.92 -11.53 -20.93
C ALA A 254 26.18 -12.36 -21.20
N ARG A 255 27.04 -12.53 -20.18
CA ARG A 255 28.32 -13.24 -20.26
C ARG A 255 28.65 -14.00 -18.96
N PRO A 256 27.87 -15.03 -18.59
CA PRO A 256 28.27 -15.92 -17.52
C PRO A 256 29.61 -16.59 -17.91
N HIS A 257 30.53 -16.65 -16.96
CA HIS A 257 31.87 -17.21 -17.16
C HIS A 257 32.33 -17.92 -15.88
N ASP A 258 33.36 -18.75 -16.01
CA ASP A 258 34.04 -19.32 -14.85
C ASP A 258 34.61 -18.17 -13.98
N PRO A 259 34.50 -18.23 -12.65
CA PRO A 259 35.03 -17.18 -11.79
C PRO A 259 36.50 -16.81 -12.09
N THR A 260 37.33 -17.78 -12.47
CA THR A 260 38.76 -17.57 -12.79
C THR A 260 38.99 -16.76 -14.08
N ASP A 261 38.01 -16.68 -14.98
CA ASP A 261 38.08 -16.02 -16.29
C ASP A 261 37.66 -14.53 -16.27
N GLY A 262 37.61 -13.89 -15.10
CA GLY A 262 37.06 -12.53 -14.97
C GLY A 262 37.71 -11.44 -15.84
N ARG A 263 39.04 -11.48 -16.00
CA ARG A 263 39.80 -10.42 -16.69
C ARG A 263 39.50 -10.28 -18.19
N PRO A 264 39.57 -11.35 -19.02
CA PRO A 264 39.21 -11.26 -20.43
C PRO A 264 37.74 -10.85 -20.60
N THR A 265 36.85 -11.40 -19.77
CA THR A 265 35.41 -11.12 -19.85
C THR A 265 35.07 -9.67 -19.51
N LEU A 266 35.68 -9.09 -18.47
CA LEU A 266 35.50 -7.66 -18.14
C LEU A 266 35.95 -6.76 -19.28
N SER A 267 37.08 -7.07 -19.90
CA SER A 267 37.65 -6.25 -20.98
C SER A 267 36.71 -6.23 -22.19
N LEU A 268 36.12 -7.39 -22.53
CA LEU A 268 35.12 -7.49 -23.59
C LEU A 268 33.82 -6.76 -23.20
N PHE A 269 33.34 -6.98 -21.98
CA PHE A 269 32.11 -6.35 -21.46
C PHE A 269 32.18 -4.81 -21.52
N LEU A 270 33.29 -4.21 -21.08
CA LEU A 270 33.49 -2.76 -21.16
C LEU A 270 33.55 -2.27 -22.60
N HIS A 271 34.27 -2.99 -23.48
CA HIS A 271 34.40 -2.65 -24.89
C HIS A 271 33.04 -2.61 -25.59
N GLU A 272 32.21 -3.64 -25.40
CA GLU A 272 30.87 -3.76 -25.99
C GLU A 272 29.89 -2.70 -25.50
N ASN A 273 30.15 -2.12 -24.33
CA ASN A 273 29.34 -1.06 -23.75
C ASN A 273 29.94 0.34 -23.96
N GLY A 274 30.98 0.46 -24.80
CA GLY A 274 31.56 1.75 -25.16
C GLY A 274 32.40 2.39 -24.04
N LEU A 275 32.95 1.61 -23.10
CA LEU A 275 33.88 2.08 -22.08
C LEU A 275 35.28 1.46 -22.23
N SER A 276 36.32 2.29 -22.12
CA SER A 276 37.70 1.79 -22.15
C SER A 276 38.16 1.43 -20.75
N ARG A 277 38.87 0.30 -20.65
CA ARG A 277 39.49 -0.13 -19.39
C ARG A 277 40.49 0.89 -18.84
N ASP A 278 41.10 1.68 -19.72
CA ASP A 278 42.10 2.68 -19.29
C ASP A 278 41.44 3.85 -18.54
N VAL A 279 40.22 4.24 -18.93
CA VAL A 279 39.44 5.25 -18.19
C VAL A 279 39.17 4.79 -16.76
N LEU A 280 38.74 3.53 -16.60
CA LEU A 280 38.46 2.95 -15.29
C LEU A 280 39.73 2.82 -14.45
N ARG A 281 40.88 2.53 -15.07
CA ARG A 281 42.17 2.45 -14.36
C ARG A 281 42.64 3.79 -13.83
N MET A 282 42.51 4.85 -14.65
CA MET A 282 42.96 6.19 -14.28
C MET A 282 42.17 6.77 -13.10
N ASN A 283 40.88 6.42 -12.97
CA ASN A 283 40.00 6.94 -11.93
C ASN A 283 39.34 5.82 -11.10
N HIS A 284 40.10 4.79 -10.73
CA HIS A 284 39.56 3.53 -10.18
C HIS A 284 38.70 3.67 -8.91
N GLU A 285 38.83 4.77 -8.16
CA GLU A 285 38.02 5.08 -6.98
C GLU A 285 36.61 5.62 -7.32
N ASP A 286 36.43 6.15 -8.53
CA ASP A 286 35.16 6.73 -9.01
C ASP A 286 34.34 5.75 -9.86
N TRP A 287 34.86 4.55 -10.12
CA TRP A 287 34.21 3.51 -10.90
C TRP A 287 33.89 2.29 -10.04
N TYR A 288 32.66 1.82 -10.15
CA TYR A 288 32.09 0.73 -9.38
C TYR A 288 31.50 -0.32 -10.31
N LEU A 289 31.68 -1.59 -9.95
CA LEU A 289 31.13 -2.74 -10.65
C LEU A 289 30.16 -3.48 -9.74
N ASP A 290 29.01 -3.87 -10.30
CA ASP A 290 28.18 -4.92 -9.70
C ASP A 290 28.63 -6.26 -10.28
N ILE A 291 29.24 -7.08 -9.42
CA ILE A 291 29.75 -8.41 -9.77
C ILE A 291 28.80 -9.43 -9.15
N GLY A 292 28.26 -10.32 -9.98
CA GLY A 292 27.37 -11.39 -9.56
C GLY A 292 28.07 -12.74 -9.58
N LEU A 293 27.69 -13.59 -8.63
CA LEU A 293 28.03 -15.01 -8.60
C LEU A 293 26.74 -15.81 -8.38
N GLU A 294 26.53 -16.82 -9.21
CA GLU A 294 25.37 -17.69 -9.19
C GLU A 294 25.82 -19.14 -8.95
N ILE A 295 25.20 -19.79 -7.97
CA ILE A 295 25.39 -21.19 -7.60
C ILE A 295 24.15 -21.97 -8.02
N SER A 296 24.37 -23.01 -8.84
CA SER A 296 23.33 -23.89 -9.36
C SER A 296 23.58 -25.33 -8.92
N SER A 297 22.53 -26.05 -8.53
CA SER A 297 22.61 -27.48 -8.20
C SER A 297 22.78 -28.31 -9.47
N ASP A 298 23.74 -29.22 -9.50
CA ASP A 298 23.92 -30.16 -10.62
C ASP A 298 22.88 -31.30 -10.56
N LEU A 299 22.20 -31.47 -9.41
CA LEU A 299 21.10 -32.42 -9.21
C LEU A 299 19.74 -31.86 -9.64
N GLY A 300 19.66 -30.56 -9.95
CA GLY A 300 18.40 -29.89 -10.31
C GLY A 300 17.58 -29.43 -9.12
N ASP A 301 18.13 -29.47 -7.90
CA ASP A 301 17.49 -28.90 -6.70
C ASP A 301 17.49 -27.37 -6.72
N SER A 302 16.51 -26.79 -6.03
CA SER A 302 16.44 -25.36 -5.78
C SER A 302 17.33 -24.99 -4.59
N LEU A 303 18.30 -24.10 -4.84
CA LEU A 303 19.25 -23.62 -3.84
C LEU A 303 18.77 -22.30 -3.22
N ALA A 304 18.87 -22.20 -1.90
CA ALA A 304 18.51 -20.99 -1.18
C ALA A 304 19.46 -20.69 -0.01
N TRP A 305 19.58 -19.41 0.33
CA TRP A 305 20.45 -18.93 1.40
C TRP A 305 19.87 -19.22 2.78
N ARG A 306 20.72 -19.71 3.69
CA ARG A 306 20.36 -19.86 5.09
C ARG A 306 20.38 -18.51 5.79
N THR A 307 19.34 -18.19 6.55
CA THR A 307 19.24 -16.92 7.29
C THR A 307 20.36 -16.75 8.31
N ASP A 308 20.80 -17.84 8.95
CA ASP A 308 21.89 -17.84 9.94
C ASP A 308 23.28 -17.66 9.30
N SER A 309 23.41 -17.89 8.00
CA SER A 309 24.67 -17.75 7.26
C SER A 309 25.01 -16.31 6.86
N HIS A 310 24.06 -15.36 6.94
CA HIS A 310 24.28 -13.99 6.48
C HIS A 310 25.50 -13.27 7.07
N PRO A 311 25.79 -13.32 8.40
CA PRO A 311 27.03 -12.77 8.93
C PRO A 311 28.27 -13.49 8.39
N HIS A 312 28.20 -14.81 8.19
CA HIS A 312 29.30 -15.60 7.63
C HIS A 312 29.59 -15.24 6.17
N LEU A 313 28.55 -14.98 5.35
CA LEU A 313 28.74 -14.44 3.99
C LEU A 313 29.54 -13.13 4.00
N LEU A 314 29.33 -12.26 4.98
CA LEU A 314 30.10 -11.02 5.10
C LEU A 314 31.54 -11.26 5.56
N HIS A 315 31.72 -12.21 6.46
CA HIS A 315 33.03 -12.54 7.00
C HIS A 315 33.91 -13.30 6.00
N ASP A 316 33.42 -14.42 5.52
CA ASP A 316 34.20 -15.39 4.75
C ASP A 316 34.46 -14.92 3.32
N ILE A 317 33.54 -14.12 2.73
CA ILE A 317 33.66 -13.66 1.34
C ILE A 317 34.24 -12.24 1.26
N PHE A 318 33.85 -11.36 2.18
CA PHE A 318 34.21 -9.94 2.11
C PHE A 318 35.21 -9.52 3.20
N GLU A 319 35.72 -10.47 3.99
CA GLU A 319 36.71 -10.27 5.05
C GLU A 319 36.30 -9.19 6.06
N ILE A 320 34.98 -9.07 6.30
CA ILE A 320 34.47 -8.19 7.34
C ILE A 320 34.59 -8.93 8.67
N ASP A 321 35.18 -8.28 9.67
CA ASP A 321 35.27 -8.82 11.02
C ASP A 321 33.92 -9.36 11.53
N MET A 322 33.93 -10.55 12.14
CA MET A 322 32.71 -11.30 12.48
C MET A 322 31.80 -10.54 13.45
N ASP A 323 32.35 -9.78 14.39
CA ASP A 323 31.57 -8.96 15.31
C ASP A 323 30.82 -7.85 14.55
N ASN A 324 31.51 -7.21 13.59
CA ASN A 324 30.87 -6.24 12.70
C ASN A 324 29.84 -6.88 11.77
N ALA A 325 30.12 -8.02 11.17
CA ALA A 325 29.20 -8.76 10.32
C ALA A 325 27.91 -9.13 11.07
N THR A 326 28.04 -9.65 12.29
CA THR A 326 26.94 -10.01 13.19
C THR A 326 26.13 -8.77 13.58
N ARG A 327 26.80 -7.68 13.97
CA ARG A 327 26.14 -6.42 14.31
C ARG A 327 25.35 -5.85 13.12
N MET A 328 25.93 -5.89 11.91
CA MET A 328 25.28 -5.37 10.70
C MET A 328 24.07 -6.19 10.30
N THR A 329 24.11 -7.52 10.44
CA THR A 329 23.03 -8.46 10.03
C THR A 329 21.96 -8.70 11.10
N LYS A 330 21.97 -7.91 12.17
CA LYS A 330 20.93 -7.92 13.20
C LYS A 330 19.65 -7.23 12.71
N MET A 331 18.48 -7.75 13.07
CA MET A 331 17.21 -7.12 12.76
C MET A 331 17.12 -5.75 13.44
N GLY A 332 16.93 -4.70 12.63
CA GLY A 332 16.85 -3.31 13.10
C GLY A 332 18.08 -2.48 12.78
N SER A 333 19.14 -3.11 12.31
CA SER A 333 20.21 -2.41 11.60
C SER A 333 19.64 -1.72 10.35
N SER A 334 19.88 -0.42 10.20
CA SER A 334 19.54 0.33 8.98
C SER A 334 20.33 -0.15 7.75
N GLN A 335 21.39 -0.94 7.99
CA GLN A 335 22.29 -1.46 6.97
C GLN A 335 21.85 -2.84 6.45
N TYR A 336 20.80 -3.45 7.00
CA TYR A 336 20.43 -4.83 6.68
C TYR A 336 18.93 -5.00 6.46
N PHE A 337 18.60 -5.68 5.38
CA PHE A 337 17.24 -6.06 5.04
C PHE A 337 17.21 -7.57 4.81
N ARG A 338 16.34 -8.26 5.56
CA ARG A 338 16.11 -9.70 5.41
C ARG A 338 14.95 -9.93 4.43
N ASP A 339 15.19 -10.76 3.42
CA ASP A 339 14.24 -11.05 2.35
C ASP A 339 13.79 -12.52 2.49
N TYR A 340 12.83 -12.77 3.40
CA TYR A 340 12.27 -14.12 3.62
C TYR A 340 11.77 -14.74 2.31
N THR A 341 12.00 -16.04 2.14
CA THR A 341 11.66 -16.75 0.90
C THR A 341 10.65 -17.85 1.16
N SER A 342 9.58 -17.92 0.37
CA SER A 342 8.54 -18.94 0.51
C SER A 342 7.97 -19.06 1.93
N HIS A 343 7.91 -17.94 2.66
CA HIS A 343 7.50 -17.87 4.09
C HIS A 343 8.36 -18.65 5.09
N LEU A 344 9.49 -19.22 4.68
CA LEU A 344 10.44 -19.88 5.57
C LEU A 344 11.23 -18.83 6.35
N THR A 345 11.42 -19.04 7.65
CA THR A 345 12.14 -18.08 8.50
C THR A 345 13.64 -18.36 8.57
N GLN A 346 14.03 -19.62 8.43
CA GLN A 346 15.43 -20.08 8.39
C GLN A 346 16.05 -19.95 6.99
N VAL A 347 15.25 -19.64 5.96
CA VAL A 347 15.71 -19.44 4.58
C VAL A 347 15.33 -18.03 4.13
N SER A 348 16.32 -17.22 3.81
CA SER A 348 16.07 -15.85 3.33
C SER A 348 17.24 -15.35 2.50
N GLY A 349 16.96 -14.50 1.52
CA GLY A 349 17.98 -13.62 0.97
C GLY A 349 18.26 -12.45 1.91
N CYS A 350 19.22 -11.60 1.55
CA CYS A 350 19.43 -10.35 2.24
C CYS A 350 19.99 -9.24 1.35
N ARG A 351 19.84 -8.01 1.82
CA ARG A 351 20.55 -6.84 1.30
C ARG A 351 21.33 -6.19 2.42
N VAL A 352 22.61 -5.95 2.20
CA VAL A 352 23.50 -5.25 3.13
C VAL A 352 24.02 -3.98 2.48
N ARG A 353 23.97 -2.86 3.21
CA ARG A 353 24.55 -1.57 2.82
C ARG A 353 25.51 -1.10 3.92
N PRO A 354 26.76 -1.55 3.88
CA PRO A 354 27.69 -1.26 4.96
C PRO A 354 27.99 0.24 5.05
N GLY A 355 27.96 0.78 6.27
CA GLY A 355 28.46 2.12 6.54
C GLY A 355 29.98 2.21 6.33
N PRO A 356 30.58 3.41 6.31
CA PRO A 356 32.01 3.60 6.00
C PRO A 356 32.97 2.70 6.79
N ARG A 357 32.68 2.42 8.07
CA ARG A 357 33.50 1.57 8.95
C ARG A 357 33.26 0.06 8.79
N GLY A 358 32.22 -0.35 8.06
CA GLY A 358 31.78 -1.74 7.91
C GLY A 358 32.03 -2.34 6.52
N ARG A 359 32.74 -1.64 5.62
CA ARG A 359 32.89 -2.04 4.22
C ARG A 359 33.93 -3.14 3.98
N GLY A 360 34.71 -3.51 4.99
CA GLY A 360 35.81 -4.47 4.87
C GLY A 360 36.95 -3.98 3.96
N PRO A 361 37.96 -4.83 3.72
CA PRO A 361 39.12 -4.48 2.89
C PRO A 361 38.78 -4.25 1.41
N TYR A 362 37.69 -4.84 0.91
CA TYR A 362 37.24 -4.69 -0.48
C TYR A 362 36.31 -3.49 -0.70
N GLU A 363 36.07 -2.69 0.34
CA GLU A 363 35.23 -1.50 0.31
C GLU A 363 33.82 -1.71 -0.29
N ILE A 364 33.17 -2.83 0.04
CA ILE A 364 31.86 -3.14 -0.52
C ILE A 364 30.84 -2.04 -0.20
N ARG A 365 30.17 -1.54 -1.24
CA ARG A 365 29.15 -0.48 -1.12
C ARG A 365 27.75 -1.04 -0.93
N ARG A 366 27.54 -2.25 -1.44
CA ARG A 366 26.28 -2.97 -1.35
C ARG A 366 26.53 -4.45 -1.58
N MET A 367 25.85 -5.30 -0.83
CA MET A 367 25.74 -6.73 -1.09
C MET A 367 24.27 -7.11 -1.18
N GLN A 368 23.93 -8.02 -2.08
CA GLN A 368 22.60 -8.61 -2.18
C GLN A 368 22.70 -10.11 -2.46
N ALA A 369 22.23 -10.92 -1.52
CA ALA A 369 22.06 -12.36 -1.67
C ALA A 369 20.56 -12.66 -1.91
N TYR A 370 20.23 -13.41 -2.96
CA TYR A 370 18.86 -13.70 -3.36
C TYR A 370 18.77 -14.95 -4.24
N GLN A 371 17.56 -15.36 -4.60
CA GLN A 371 17.28 -16.51 -5.46
C GLN A 371 16.79 -16.08 -6.86
N THR A 372 17.18 -16.81 -7.90
CA THR A 372 16.91 -16.43 -9.30
C THR A 372 15.44 -16.53 -9.70
N ASP A 373 14.65 -17.35 -9.01
CA ASP A 373 13.21 -17.52 -9.22
C ASP A 373 12.40 -16.22 -9.14
N LYS A 374 12.90 -15.18 -8.45
CA LYS A 374 12.31 -13.84 -8.43
C LYS A 374 12.05 -13.28 -9.83
N ALA A 375 12.80 -13.73 -10.84
CA ALA A 375 12.63 -13.31 -12.23
C ALA A 375 11.25 -13.69 -12.79
N LEU A 376 10.61 -14.76 -12.30
CA LEU A 376 9.30 -15.22 -12.78
C LEU A 376 8.16 -14.27 -12.39
N THR A 377 8.31 -13.54 -11.29
CA THR A 377 7.31 -12.58 -10.80
C THR A 377 7.76 -11.12 -10.91
N ALA A 378 9.01 -10.86 -11.31
CA ALA A 378 9.56 -9.53 -11.47
C ALA A 378 8.76 -8.68 -12.48
N ASN A 379 8.31 -7.51 -12.04
CA ASN A 379 7.65 -6.53 -12.89
C ASN A 379 7.97 -5.10 -12.41
N PRO A 380 9.04 -4.47 -12.91
CA PRO A 380 9.38 -3.09 -12.56
C PRO A 380 8.30 -2.07 -12.94
N GLY A 381 7.35 -2.45 -13.82
CA GLY A 381 6.24 -1.62 -14.26
C GLY A 381 4.98 -1.70 -13.39
N GLU A 382 4.99 -2.48 -12.29
CA GLU A 382 3.82 -2.63 -11.40
C GLU A 382 3.43 -1.31 -10.70
N GLY A 383 4.37 -0.36 -10.60
CA GLY A 383 4.14 0.99 -10.04
C GLY A 383 4.23 1.05 -8.51
N ARG A 384 4.14 2.27 -7.95
CA ARG A 384 4.14 2.56 -6.49
C ARG A 384 5.29 1.96 -5.65
N GLY A 385 6.42 1.64 -6.29
CA GLY A 385 7.58 1.07 -5.60
C GLY A 385 7.59 -0.45 -5.48
N TYR A 386 6.63 -1.15 -6.10
CA TYR A 386 6.63 -2.61 -6.23
C TYR A 386 7.48 -3.05 -7.42
N TYR A 387 8.27 -4.11 -7.22
CA TYR A 387 9.19 -4.65 -8.22
C TYR A 387 8.83 -6.06 -8.70
N ALA A 388 7.78 -6.64 -8.13
CA ALA A 388 7.22 -7.94 -8.49
C ALA A 388 5.69 -7.82 -8.59
N LYS A 389 5.04 -8.88 -9.11
CA LYS A 389 3.58 -8.99 -9.11
C LYS A 389 3.00 -8.74 -7.72
N HIS A 390 2.00 -7.88 -7.65
CA HIS A 390 1.46 -7.40 -6.38
C HIS A 390 -0.08 -7.40 -6.40
N ILE A 391 -0.69 -7.83 -5.29
CA ILE A 391 -2.14 -7.75 -5.07
C ILE A 391 -2.50 -6.87 -3.87
N THR A 392 -3.56 -6.06 -3.99
CA THR A 392 -4.09 -5.23 -2.91
C THR A 392 -5.32 -5.86 -2.25
N LEU A 393 -5.64 -5.42 -1.03
CA LEU A 393 -6.89 -5.82 -0.36
C LEU A 393 -8.13 -5.44 -1.18
N SER A 394 -8.13 -4.28 -1.82
CA SER A 394 -9.23 -3.88 -2.72
C SER A 394 -9.39 -4.84 -3.91
N GLN A 395 -8.31 -5.37 -4.48
CA GLN A 395 -8.42 -6.35 -5.56
C GLN A 395 -8.97 -7.71 -5.09
N LEU A 396 -8.69 -8.11 -3.85
CA LEU A 396 -9.31 -9.28 -3.21
C LEU A 396 -10.81 -9.07 -2.96
N ILE A 397 -11.23 -7.87 -2.61
CA ILE A 397 -12.63 -7.54 -2.33
C ILE A 397 -13.44 -7.31 -3.61
N ASP A 398 -12.82 -6.73 -4.65
CA ASP A 398 -13.47 -6.30 -5.89
C ASP A 398 -13.76 -7.42 -6.92
N SER A 399 -13.62 -8.69 -6.54
CA SER A 399 -13.69 -9.86 -7.42
C SER A 399 -12.65 -9.89 -8.56
N ARG A 400 -11.53 -9.17 -8.42
CA ARG A 400 -10.42 -9.18 -9.39
C ARG A 400 -9.34 -10.21 -9.04
N HIS A 401 -9.43 -10.83 -7.86
CA HIS A 401 -8.46 -11.82 -7.40
C HIS A 401 -8.41 -13.13 -8.18
N PRO A 402 -9.49 -13.68 -8.78
CA PRO A 402 -9.39 -14.98 -9.45
C PRO A 402 -8.33 -14.91 -10.56
N VAL A 403 -8.34 -13.85 -11.37
CA VAL A 403 -7.37 -13.66 -12.45
C VAL A 403 -5.93 -13.58 -11.95
N PHE A 404 -5.69 -12.99 -10.78
CA PHE A 404 -4.34 -12.86 -10.22
C PHE A 404 -3.88 -14.17 -9.56
N LEU A 405 -4.65 -14.68 -8.61
CA LEU A 405 -4.29 -15.87 -7.82
C LEU A 405 -4.27 -17.14 -8.67
N ASP A 406 -5.18 -17.29 -9.64
CA ASP A 406 -5.16 -18.43 -10.57
C ASP A 406 -3.89 -18.41 -11.42
N LYS A 407 -3.50 -17.24 -11.95
CA LYS A 407 -2.28 -17.11 -12.75
C LYS A 407 -1.02 -17.32 -11.92
N LEU A 408 -1.02 -16.88 -10.66
CA LEU A 408 0.10 -17.10 -9.75
C LEU A 408 0.24 -18.57 -9.38
N TYR A 409 -0.87 -19.25 -9.08
CA TYR A 409 -0.90 -20.70 -8.86
C TYR A 409 -0.41 -21.46 -10.09
N GLN A 410 -0.95 -21.14 -11.28
CA GLN A 410 -0.55 -21.77 -12.55
C GLN A 410 0.93 -21.56 -12.87
N LEU A 411 1.48 -20.39 -12.54
CA LEU A 411 2.91 -20.11 -12.69
C LEU A 411 3.73 -21.07 -11.83
N TYR A 412 3.39 -21.22 -10.54
CA TYR A 412 4.10 -22.11 -9.63
C TYR A 412 3.94 -23.58 -9.99
N GLU A 413 2.72 -24.01 -10.35
CA GLU A 413 2.46 -25.36 -10.84
C GLU A 413 3.26 -25.66 -12.12
N SER A 414 3.30 -24.72 -13.07
CA SER A 414 4.10 -24.87 -14.29
C SER A 414 5.60 -24.94 -13.97
N ALA A 415 6.08 -24.12 -13.04
CA ALA A 415 7.48 -24.13 -12.62
C ALA A 415 7.87 -25.46 -11.96
N ALA A 416 6.98 -26.04 -11.14
CA ALA A 416 7.15 -27.38 -10.57
C ALA A 416 7.24 -28.45 -11.67
N HIS A 417 6.26 -28.48 -12.59
CA HIS A 417 6.21 -29.50 -13.65
C HIS A 417 7.34 -29.39 -14.68
N GLN A 418 7.86 -28.19 -14.93
CA GLN A 418 9.00 -27.95 -15.82
C GLN A 418 10.35 -28.12 -15.10
N ASN A 419 10.35 -28.50 -13.82
CA ASN A 419 11.53 -28.61 -12.99
C ASN A 419 12.41 -27.34 -13.04
N SER A 420 11.77 -26.18 -12.94
CA SER A 420 12.44 -24.87 -13.02
C SER A 420 13.17 -24.57 -11.71
N ALA A 421 14.38 -25.09 -11.56
CA ALA A 421 15.19 -24.90 -10.36
C ALA A 421 15.46 -23.43 -10.04
N SER A 422 15.44 -23.08 -8.76
CA SER A 422 15.88 -21.79 -8.26
C SER A 422 17.38 -21.85 -7.91
N HIS A 423 18.13 -20.82 -8.28
CA HIS A 423 19.58 -20.76 -8.02
C HIS A 423 19.89 -19.70 -6.97
N ALA A 424 20.89 -19.96 -6.13
CA ALA A 424 21.36 -19.00 -5.15
C ALA A 424 22.31 -18.01 -5.82
N ARG A 425 22.11 -16.72 -5.62
CA ARG A 425 22.91 -15.66 -6.25
C ARG A 425 23.32 -14.61 -5.23
N ILE A 426 24.58 -14.21 -5.28
CA ILE A 426 25.13 -13.10 -4.51
C ILE A 426 25.71 -12.05 -5.46
N GLU A 427 25.38 -10.79 -5.22
CA GLU A 427 25.86 -9.64 -5.98
C GLU A 427 26.52 -8.64 -5.05
N ALA A 428 27.70 -8.14 -5.42
CA ALA A 428 28.43 -7.14 -4.66
C ALA A 428 28.79 -5.95 -5.55
N ARG A 429 28.55 -4.75 -5.01
CA ARG A 429 29.05 -3.49 -5.58
C ARG A 429 30.40 -3.17 -4.98
N VAL A 430 31.43 -3.16 -5.80
CA VAL A 430 32.81 -2.88 -5.38
C VAL A 430 33.46 -1.82 -6.26
N PRO A 431 34.42 -1.04 -5.71
CA PRO A 431 35.31 -0.23 -6.54
C PRO A 431 36.03 -1.07 -7.60
N TYR A 432 36.34 -0.45 -8.74
CA TYR A 432 37.01 -1.12 -9.85
C TYR A 432 38.36 -1.73 -9.44
N SER A 433 39.06 -1.16 -8.45
CA SER A 433 40.32 -1.72 -7.92
C SER A 433 40.19 -3.17 -7.45
N PHE A 434 39.03 -3.58 -6.93
CA PHE A 434 38.82 -4.89 -6.31
C PHE A 434 38.16 -5.94 -7.22
N HIS A 435 37.93 -5.63 -8.51
CA HIS A 435 37.25 -6.54 -9.43
C HIS A 435 37.96 -7.90 -9.64
N ARG A 436 39.23 -8.02 -9.25
CA ARG A 436 40.06 -9.21 -9.47
C ARG A 436 40.14 -10.16 -8.30
N VAL A 437 39.78 -9.70 -7.11
CA VAL A 437 39.89 -10.46 -5.86
C VAL A 437 38.54 -10.97 -5.41
N ILE A 438 37.47 -10.21 -5.72
CA ILE A 438 36.10 -10.60 -5.42
C ILE A 438 35.69 -11.82 -6.26
N PHE A 439 35.38 -12.90 -5.54
CA PHE A 439 34.87 -14.18 -6.05
C PHE A 439 35.86 -15.03 -6.86
N THR A 440 37.19 -14.91 -6.68
CA THR A 440 38.13 -15.47 -7.67
C THR A 440 39.40 -16.17 -7.17
N GLU A 441 39.72 -16.15 -5.88
CA GLU A 441 41.06 -16.57 -5.41
C GLU A 441 41.12 -17.84 -4.56
N GLU A 442 40.05 -18.21 -3.83
CA GLU A 442 39.98 -19.46 -3.06
C GLU A 442 38.63 -20.17 -3.28
N PRO A 443 38.59 -21.51 -3.29
CA PRO A 443 37.33 -22.25 -3.39
C PRO A 443 36.49 -21.98 -2.14
N ILE A 444 35.49 -21.10 -2.30
CA ILE A 444 34.49 -20.86 -1.28
C ILE A 444 33.65 -22.15 -1.13
N GLU A 445 33.60 -22.68 0.08
CA GLU A 445 32.76 -23.84 0.44
C GLU A 445 31.29 -23.40 0.56
N TRP A 446 30.63 -23.18 -0.58
CA TRP A 446 29.27 -22.62 -0.67
C TRP A 446 28.21 -23.43 0.07
N GLU A 447 28.46 -24.73 0.21
CA GLU A 447 27.66 -25.72 0.94
C GLU A 447 27.34 -25.28 2.38
N LYS A 448 28.24 -24.51 3.01
CA LYS A 448 28.05 -23.98 4.36
C LYS A 448 26.88 -22.99 4.48
N TYR A 449 26.54 -22.30 3.39
CA TYR A 449 25.61 -21.16 3.42
C TYR A 449 24.24 -21.48 2.81
N LEU A 450 24.07 -22.69 2.26
CA LEU A 450 22.95 -23.03 1.40
C LEU A 450 22.11 -24.19 1.96
N VAL A 451 20.85 -24.19 1.57
CA VAL A 451 19.97 -25.36 1.60
C VAL A 451 19.70 -25.82 0.16
N ALA A 452 19.54 -27.12 -0.04
CA ALA A 452 19.12 -27.73 -1.31
C ALA A 452 17.75 -28.39 -1.13
N ILE A 453 16.74 -27.83 -1.81
CA ILE A 453 15.36 -28.26 -1.69
C ILE A 453 14.91 -28.84 -3.03
N PRO A 454 14.29 -30.03 -3.08
CA PRO A 454 13.74 -30.57 -4.30
C PRO A 454 12.85 -29.55 -5.01
N THR A 455 13.06 -29.38 -6.32
CA THR A 455 12.44 -28.27 -7.06
C THR A 455 10.92 -28.35 -7.08
N ASP A 456 10.33 -29.54 -7.10
CA ASP A 456 8.89 -29.71 -6.95
C ASP A 456 8.39 -29.23 -5.58
N VAL A 457 9.04 -29.63 -4.49
CA VAL A 457 8.75 -29.18 -3.12
C VAL A 457 8.85 -27.66 -3.02
N TRP A 458 9.91 -27.07 -3.56
CA TRP A 458 10.15 -25.62 -3.57
C TRP A 458 8.97 -24.82 -4.15
N TRP A 459 8.41 -25.30 -5.26
CA TRP A 459 7.28 -24.64 -5.93
C TRP A 459 5.93 -24.96 -5.30
N TRP A 460 5.72 -26.19 -4.82
CA TRP A 460 4.47 -26.57 -4.15
C TRP A 460 4.31 -25.90 -2.78
N LEU A 461 5.42 -25.60 -2.08
CA LEU A 461 5.45 -24.74 -0.89
C LEU A 461 4.83 -23.36 -1.15
N ARG A 462 4.84 -22.86 -2.40
CA ARG A 462 4.21 -21.59 -2.77
C ARG A 462 2.81 -21.79 -3.35
N ALA A 463 2.64 -22.83 -4.18
CA ALA A 463 1.38 -23.08 -4.87
C ALA A 463 0.23 -23.41 -3.90
N TYR A 464 0.44 -24.27 -2.91
CA TYR A 464 -0.63 -24.65 -1.98
C TYR A 464 -1.11 -23.49 -1.09
N PRO A 465 -0.22 -22.65 -0.51
CA PRO A 465 -0.66 -21.42 0.16
C PRO A 465 -1.44 -20.47 -0.76
N VAL A 466 -1.01 -20.25 -2.00
CA VAL A 466 -1.77 -19.41 -2.97
C VAL A 466 -3.18 -19.97 -3.20
N LEU A 467 -3.31 -21.30 -3.28
CA LEU A 467 -4.62 -21.93 -3.41
C LEU A 467 -5.49 -21.73 -2.17
N ALA A 468 -4.91 -21.83 -0.97
CA ALA A 468 -5.61 -21.53 0.29
C ALA A 468 -6.05 -20.05 0.35
N TYR A 469 -5.19 -19.12 -0.09
CA TYR A 469 -5.50 -17.69 -0.19
C TYR A 469 -6.66 -17.43 -1.14
N LYS A 470 -6.68 -18.12 -2.29
CA LYS A 470 -7.78 -18.06 -3.24
C LYS A 470 -9.08 -18.54 -2.61
N TYR A 471 -9.08 -19.68 -1.91
CA TYR A 471 -10.29 -20.16 -1.25
C TYR A 471 -10.84 -19.16 -0.24
N ILE A 472 -9.98 -18.54 0.58
CA ILE A 472 -10.42 -17.48 1.52
C ILE A 472 -11.10 -16.34 0.76
N ALA A 473 -10.48 -15.85 -0.31
CA ALA A 473 -11.05 -14.76 -1.11
C ALA A 473 -12.38 -15.16 -1.76
N ASP A 474 -12.52 -16.40 -2.24
CA ASP A 474 -13.77 -16.93 -2.80
C ASP A 474 -14.89 -17.07 -1.76
N TYR A 475 -14.57 -17.58 -0.56
CA TYR A 475 -15.53 -17.65 0.55
C TYR A 475 -15.97 -16.26 0.99
N GLN A 476 -15.06 -15.28 1.00
CA GLN A 476 -15.41 -13.90 1.27
C GLN A 476 -16.32 -13.30 0.18
N LEU A 477 -16.07 -13.56 -1.11
CA LEU A 477 -16.98 -13.07 -2.16
C LEU A 477 -18.38 -13.67 -2.09
N THR A 478 -18.48 -14.94 -1.73
CA THR A 478 -19.74 -15.70 -1.69
C THR A 478 -20.48 -15.59 -0.35
N GLY A 479 -19.81 -15.11 0.69
CA GLY A 479 -20.36 -14.88 2.03
C GLY A 479 -21.41 -13.77 2.07
N SER A 480 -22.13 -13.69 3.19
CA SER A 480 -23.15 -12.65 3.39
C SER A 480 -22.51 -11.26 3.40
N MET A 481 -23.28 -10.22 3.08
CA MET A 481 -22.78 -8.83 3.16
C MET A 481 -22.26 -8.48 4.56
N ALA A 482 -22.85 -9.06 5.62
CA ALA A 482 -22.43 -8.83 7.00
C ALA A 482 -21.06 -9.48 7.29
N ASP A 483 -20.85 -10.71 6.82
CA ASP A 483 -19.59 -11.42 7.04
C ASP A 483 -18.44 -10.75 6.28
N ARG A 484 -18.72 -10.26 5.07
CA ARG A 484 -17.77 -9.56 4.18
C ARG A 484 -17.22 -8.26 4.75
N VAL A 485 -18.03 -7.58 5.56
CA VAL A 485 -17.62 -6.34 6.22
C VAL A 485 -17.20 -6.57 7.66
N SER A 486 -17.20 -7.81 8.16
CA SER A 486 -16.78 -8.05 9.53
C SER A 486 -15.27 -7.80 9.70
N VAL A 487 -14.87 -7.22 10.83
CA VAL A 487 -13.46 -6.95 11.14
C VAL A 487 -12.61 -8.24 11.10
N PRO A 488 -13.05 -9.39 11.67
CA PRO A 488 -12.35 -10.67 11.51
C PRO A 488 -12.03 -11.08 10.07
N SER A 489 -13.03 -10.97 9.18
CA SER A 489 -12.91 -11.31 7.76
C SER A 489 -11.94 -10.39 7.03
N ILE A 490 -12.10 -9.07 7.25
CA ILE A 490 -11.27 -8.05 6.62
C ILE A 490 -9.81 -8.20 7.08
N LEU A 491 -9.60 -8.45 8.36
CA LEU A 491 -8.27 -8.63 8.93
C LEU A 491 -7.57 -9.85 8.33
N LEU A 492 -8.30 -10.97 8.17
CA LEU A 492 -7.77 -12.15 7.48
C LEU A 492 -7.44 -11.85 6.02
N LEU A 493 -8.33 -11.17 5.28
CA LEU A 493 -8.06 -10.79 3.88
C LEU A 493 -6.86 -9.85 3.74
N ALA A 494 -6.68 -8.90 4.67
CA ALA A 494 -5.51 -8.03 4.69
C ALA A 494 -4.23 -8.86 4.91
N GLY A 495 -4.28 -9.82 5.84
CA GLY A 495 -3.20 -10.79 6.07
C GLY A 495 -2.90 -11.64 4.84
N VAL A 496 -3.93 -12.13 4.14
CA VAL A 496 -3.80 -12.90 2.88
C VAL A 496 -3.16 -12.07 1.77
N ALA A 497 -3.55 -10.80 1.60
CA ALA A 497 -2.91 -9.91 0.63
C ALA A 497 -1.41 -9.74 0.93
N TRP A 498 -1.08 -9.49 2.21
CA TRP A 498 0.31 -9.37 2.66
C TRP A 498 1.09 -10.66 2.43
N LEU A 499 0.58 -11.81 2.89
CA LEU A 499 1.22 -13.12 2.71
C LEU A 499 1.45 -13.47 1.24
N THR A 500 0.46 -13.22 0.37
CA THR A 500 0.58 -13.47 -1.08
C THR A 500 1.76 -12.71 -1.67
N ASN A 501 1.91 -11.43 -1.34
CA ASN A 501 3.02 -10.61 -1.83
C ASN A 501 4.37 -11.05 -1.25
N CYS A 502 4.38 -11.53 0.00
CA CYS A 502 5.59 -12.00 0.69
C CYS A 502 6.11 -13.36 0.22
N LEU A 503 5.36 -14.10 -0.61
CA LEU A 503 5.83 -15.39 -1.15
C LEU A 503 7.05 -15.22 -2.08
N HIS A 504 7.09 -14.11 -2.82
CA HIS A 504 8.05 -13.86 -3.90
C HIS A 504 8.66 -12.45 -3.87
N ALA A 505 8.38 -11.67 -2.83
CA ALA A 505 8.96 -10.34 -2.62
C ALA A 505 9.29 -10.12 -1.15
N THR A 506 10.16 -9.13 -0.87
CA THR A 506 10.48 -8.72 0.48
C THR A 506 9.21 -8.36 1.26
N PRO A 507 9.03 -8.89 2.48
CA PRO A 507 7.90 -8.51 3.31
C PRO A 507 7.87 -7.03 3.66
N ASP A 508 6.69 -6.41 3.52
CA ASP A 508 6.51 -5.04 3.95
C ASP A 508 6.44 -4.97 5.48
N VAL A 509 7.34 -4.16 6.05
CA VAL A 509 7.46 -3.91 7.50
C VAL A 509 7.33 -2.42 7.81
N GLY A 510 6.65 -1.65 6.95
CA GLY A 510 6.25 -0.28 7.23
C GLY A 510 5.26 -0.17 8.41
N PRO A 511 4.97 1.04 8.92
CA PRO A 511 4.15 1.23 10.13
C PRO A 511 2.79 0.53 10.08
N SER A 512 2.08 0.64 8.94
CA SER A 512 0.79 -0.03 8.74
C SER A 512 0.92 -1.56 8.72
N SER A 513 1.96 -2.08 8.06
CA SER A 513 2.23 -3.52 8.02
C SER A 513 2.65 -4.08 9.38
N ARG A 514 3.42 -3.34 10.19
CA ARG A 514 3.71 -3.74 11.58
C ARG A 514 2.44 -3.83 12.43
N LYS A 515 1.50 -2.90 12.28
CA LYS A 515 0.20 -2.95 12.96
C LYS A 515 -0.62 -4.17 12.50
N LEU A 516 -0.65 -4.47 11.21
CA LEU A 516 -1.27 -5.69 10.69
C LEU A 516 -0.62 -6.95 11.28
N LEU A 517 0.71 -7.05 11.25
CA LEU A 517 1.46 -8.21 11.77
C LEU A 517 1.23 -8.43 13.27
N ARG A 518 1.17 -7.35 14.07
CA ARG A 518 0.74 -7.42 15.48
C ARG A 518 -0.65 -8.03 15.63
N ALA A 519 -1.54 -7.77 14.68
CA ALA A 519 -2.93 -8.24 14.73
C ALA A 519 -3.15 -9.64 14.15
N ILE A 520 -2.22 -10.21 13.37
CA ILE A 520 -2.42 -11.51 12.69
C ILE A 520 -1.42 -12.60 13.09
N LEU A 521 -0.25 -12.26 13.63
CA LEU A 521 0.77 -13.25 14.02
C LEU A 521 0.54 -13.79 15.45
N PRO A 522 1.09 -14.98 15.77
CA PRO A 522 1.23 -15.44 17.14
C PRO A 522 2.11 -14.49 17.98
N HIS A 523 1.82 -14.42 19.28
CA HIS A 523 2.59 -13.63 20.24
C HIS A 523 3.30 -14.53 21.23
N LEU A 524 4.54 -14.19 21.54
CA LEU A 524 5.32 -14.80 22.63
C LEU A 524 5.83 -13.72 23.58
N PRO A 525 6.13 -14.06 24.84
CA PRO A 525 6.85 -13.16 25.73
C PRO A 525 8.15 -12.69 25.07
N LYS A 526 8.45 -11.38 25.12
CA LYS A 526 9.62 -10.80 24.42
C LYS A 526 10.96 -11.47 24.76
N ASN A 527 11.09 -12.04 25.96
CA ASN A 527 12.28 -12.77 26.39
C ASN A 527 12.43 -14.17 25.75
N ARG A 528 11.38 -14.71 25.13
CA ARG A 528 11.36 -16.00 24.42
C ARG A 528 11.43 -15.86 22.90
N ILE A 529 11.56 -14.64 22.37
CA ILE A 529 11.63 -14.39 20.93
C ILE A 529 13.10 -14.28 20.52
N ASP A 530 13.57 -15.29 19.82
CA ASP A 530 14.90 -15.30 19.20
C ASP A 530 14.96 -14.42 17.95
N GLU A 531 16.17 -14.04 17.52
CA GLU A 531 16.39 -13.12 16.41
C GLU A 531 15.83 -13.60 15.06
N HIS A 532 15.81 -14.92 14.84
CA HIS A 532 15.24 -15.53 13.63
C HIS A 532 13.71 -15.57 13.65
N MET A 533 13.08 -15.46 14.83
CA MET A 533 11.62 -15.43 14.98
C MET A 533 11.03 -14.04 14.80
N LYS A 534 11.86 -12.99 14.73
CA LYS A 534 11.39 -11.60 14.69
C LYS A 534 10.89 -11.23 13.28
N PRO A 535 9.63 -10.78 13.13
CA PRO A 535 9.13 -10.25 11.86
C PRO A 535 9.73 -8.89 11.54
N PHE A 536 10.03 -8.10 12.57
CA PHE A 536 10.63 -6.78 12.50
C PHE A 536 11.35 -6.49 13.83
N PRO A 537 12.12 -5.40 13.96
CA PRO A 537 12.83 -5.08 15.18
C PRO A 537 11.87 -4.88 16.36
N ILE A 538 12.08 -5.62 17.45
CA ILE A 538 11.32 -5.51 18.68
C ILE A 538 12.26 -5.01 19.77
N THR A 539 11.98 -3.83 20.32
CA THR A 539 12.72 -3.26 21.45
C THR A 539 12.54 -4.18 22.66
N ARG A 540 13.67 -4.64 23.23
CA ARG A 540 13.67 -5.26 24.56
C ARG A 540 13.49 -4.14 25.57
N THR A 541 12.32 -4.12 26.19
CA THR A 541 11.99 -3.35 27.40
C THR A 541 12.81 -3.96 28.55
N ASP A 542 14.07 -3.55 28.67
CA ASP A 542 14.84 -3.80 29.88
C ASP A 542 14.29 -2.87 30.98
N PRO A 543 13.81 -3.39 32.13
CA PRO A 543 13.34 -2.58 33.25
C PRO A 543 14.38 -1.55 33.73
N PHE A 544 15.68 -1.85 33.59
CA PHE A 544 16.76 -0.91 33.92
C PHE A 544 16.86 0.25 32.93
N HIS A 545 16.54 0.02 31.65
CA HIS A 545 16.59 1.03 30.60
C HIS A 545 15.43 2.03 30.71
N LEU A 546 14.24 1.58 31.14
CA LEU A 546 13.08 2.44 31.44
C LEU A 546 13.33 3.34 32.66
N GLN A 547 14.05 2.85 33.67
CA GLN A 547 14.43 3.65 34.84
C GLN A 547 15.53 4.68 34.56
N LEU A 548 16.45 4.38 33.64
CA LEU A 548 17.56 5.28 33.30
C LEU A 548 17.23 6.31 32.22
N PHE A 549 16.37 5.95 31.26
CA PHE A 549 16.15 6.75 30.05
C PHE A 549 14.68 7.11 29.77
N GLY A 550 13.73 6.63 30.60
CA GLY A 550 12.30 6.84 30.41
C GLY A 550 11.70 6.00 29.27
N PRO A 551 10.38 6.05 29.05
CA PRO A 551 9.76 5.45 27.87
C PRO A 551 10.18 6.22 26.62
N GLU A 552 10.85 5.55 25.68
CA GLU A 552 11.10 6.15 24.37
C GLU A 552 9.77 6.35 23.61
N PRO A 553 9.60 7.47 22.88
CA PRO A 553 8.41 7.69 22.09
C PRO A 553 8.25 6.56 21.06
N ASP A 554 7.06 5.97 21.05
CA ASP A 554 6.66 4.82 20.22
C ASP A 554 6.97 5.08 18.74
N GLY A 555 8.14 4.64 18.28
CA GLY A 555 8.55 4.48 16.87
C GLY A 555 8.03 5.55 15.90
N GLY A 556 7.96 6.81 16.33
CA GLY A 556 7.59 7.94 15.51
C GLY A 556 8.63 8.08 14.41
N ASP A 557 8.16 8.41 13.20
CA ASP A 557 8.97 8.61 11.99
C ASP A 557 10.38 9.08 12.33
N ILE A 558 11.34 8.14 12.29
CA ILE A 558 12.76 8.50 12.30
C ILE A 558 12.94 9.22 10.97
N PRO A 559 13.14 10.54 10.95
CA PRO A 559 13.67 11.18 9.76
C PRO A 559 14.99 10.48 9.48
N ASP A 560 15.31 10.30 8.20
CA ASP A 560 16.58 9.77 7.74
C ASP A 560 17.72 10.68 8.25
N ASP A 561 18.08 10.53 9.54
CA ASP A 561 19.06 11.34 10.23
C ASP A 561 20.43 10.76 9.90
N SER A 562 20.95 11.33 8.82
CA SER A 562 22.36 11.37 8.45
C SER A 562 23.27 11.61 9.65
N ASP A 563 24.39 10.88 9.62
CA ASP A 563 25.49 10.90 10.57
C ASP A 563 25.81 12.29 11.17
N GLY A 564 25.65 12.39 12.50
CA GLY A 564 26.24 13.45 13.33
C GLY A 564 27.39 12.88 14.15
N GLU A 565 28.62 13.31 13.85
CA GLU A 565 29.84 12.89 14.53
C GLU A 565 29.92 13.28 16.02
N GLY A 566 30.82 12.58 16.71
CA GLY A 566 31.01 12.53 18.15
C GLY A 566 31.23 13.88 18.85
N ARG A 567 30.93 13.86 20.15
CA ARG A 567 31.63 14.70 21.13
C ARG A 567 32.01 13.86 22.34
N ASP A 568 33.31 13.80 22.54
CA ASP A 568 33.97 13.39 23.77
C ASP A 568 33.47 14.20 24.96
N HIS A 569 33.11 13.52 26.05
CA HIS A 569 33.25 14.10 27.38
C HIS A 569 33.82 13.04 28.33
N GLU A 570 35.09 13.23 28.65
CA GLU A 570 35.81 12.64 29.77
C GLU A 570 35.13 12.99 31.10
N ASN A 571 34.92 12.01 31.98
CA ASN A 571 35.48 12.04 33.33
C ASN A 571 35.28 10.69 34.08
N PRO A 572 36.11 10.40 35.10
CA PRO A 572 36.56 9.06 35.43
C PRO A 572 36.09 8.58 36.81
N GLY A 573 36.16 7.26 36.99
CA GLY A 573 36.28 6.63 38.31
C GLY A 573 34.99 6.00 38.83
N VAL A 574 34.95 4.67 38.87
CA VAL A 574 35.20 3.85 40.07
C VAL A 574 35.20 2.36 39.63
N LEU A 575 36.19 1.61 40.12
CA LEU A 575 36.49 0.21 39.84
C LEU A 575 35.46 -0.79 40.43
N PRO A 576 35.48 -2.07 39.98
CA PRO A 576 34.39 -3.03 40.10
C PRO A 576 34.49 -3.89 41.36
N GLN A 577 33.36 -4.26 42.00
CA GLN A 577 33.35 -5.38 42.94
C GLN A 577 32.06 -6.20 42.98
N ARG A 578 32.22 -7.47 42.56
CA ARG A 578 31.83 -8.71 43.27
C ARG A 578 30.33 -9.01 43.51
N SER A 579 29.84 -10.02 42.79
CA SER A 579 28.95 -11.07 43.34
C SER A 579 29.68 -11.85 44.47
N PRO A 580 29.04 -12.53 45.46
CA PRO A 580 27.96 -13.51 45.22
C PRO A 580 26.90 -13.78 46.35
N THR A 581 25.75 -14.33 45.92
CA THR A 581 24.89 -15.34 46.64
C THR A 581 24.05 -14.91 47.87
N PRO A 582 23.09 -15.72 48.37
CA PRO A 582 21.66 -15.73 47.98
C PRO A 582 20.70 -15.63 49.20
N VAL A 583 19.40 -15.86 48.98
CA VAL A 583 18.26 -16.10 49.92
C VAL A 583 17.70 -14.92 50.74
N PRO A 584 16.41 -14.95 51.20
CA PRO A 584 15.22 -15.68 50.75
C PRO A 584 13.96 -14.78 50.58
N PHE A 585 12.94 -15.28 49.89
CA PHE A 585 11.57 -14.72 49.88
C PHE A 585 11.01 -14.50 51.30
N PRO A 586 10.18 -13.46 51.48
CA PRO A 586 8.95 -13.59 52.24
C PRO A 586 7.72 -13.37 51.35
N ARG A 587 6.82 -14.34 51.41
CA ARG A 587 5.47 -14.31 50.84
C ARG A 587 4.57 -13.33 51.60
N ASN A 588 3.66 -12.75 50.83
CA ASN A 588 2.30 -12.30 51.15
C ASN A 588 2.12 -11.07 52.06
N LEU A 589 1.76 -9.94 51.43
CA LEU A 589 0.56 -9.20 51.82
C LEU A 589 -0.23 -8.84 50.55
N LEU A 590 -1.48 -9.25 50.57
CA LEU A 590 -2.50 -9.06 49.54
C LEU A 590 -2.76 -7.56 49.31
N GLY A 591 -2.80 -7.16 48.05
CA GLY A 591 -3.27 -5.86 47.59
C GLY A 591 -3.28 -5.85 46.08
N ASP A 592 -4.48 -5.95 45.50
CA ASP A 592 -4.88 -5.80 44.09
C ASP A 592 -3.90 -6.34 43.04
N ASP A 593 -4.28 -7.49 42.46
CA ASP A 593 -3.67 -8.05 41.27
C ASP A 593 -3.84 -7.09 40.07
N ASP A 594 -2.96 -6.10 39.97
CA ASP A 594 -2.41 -5.68 38.68
C ASP A 594 -1.76 -6.94 38.09
N ILE A 595 -2.52 -7.66 37.27
CA ILE A 595 -1.93 -8.67 36.38
C ILE A 595 -0.94 -7.89 35.54
N ASP A 596 0.36 -8.02 35.85
CA ASP A 596 1.46 -7.65 34.96
C ASP A 596 1.07 -8.14 33.56
N GLU A 597 0.62 -7.23 32.68
CA GLU A 597 0.38 -7.54 31.28
C GLU A 597 1.70 -8.09 30.75
N VAL A 598 1.75 -9.41 30.55
CA VAL A 598 2.96 -10.08 30.09
C VAL A 598 3.34 -9.43 28.77
N ASP A 599 4.46 -8.70 28.79
CA ASP A 599 4.96 -7.94 27.66
C ASP A 599 5.31 -8.90 26.51
N THR A 600 4.37 -9.05 25.58
CA THR A 600 4.41 -9.98 24.45
C THR A 600 4.64 -9.23 23.15
N ALA A 601 5.13 -9.93 22.14
CA ALA A 601 5.33 -9.36 20.81
C ALA A 601 5.05 -10.40 19.70
N PRO A 602 4.69 -9.94 18.47
CA PRO A 602 4.43 -10.84 17.36
C PRO A 602 5.71 -11.54 16.89
N CYS A 603 5.61 -12.82 16.52
CA CYS A 603 6.74 -13.65 16.13
C CYS A 603 6.37 -14.74 15.12
N PHE A 604 7.39 -15.40 14.57
CA PHE A 604 7.26 -16.61 13.74
C PHE A 604 7.85 -17.83 14.48
N PRO A 605 7.13 -18.38 15.48
CA PRO A 605 7.73 -19.33 16.43
C PRO A 605 7.90 -20.74 15.87
N PHE A 606 7.42 -21.01 14.66
CA PHE A 606 7.26 -22.36 14.11
C PHE A 606 8.00 -22.57 12.78
N GLY A 607 9.01 -21.76 12.48
CA GLY A 607 9.84 -21.88 11.28
C GLY A 607 9.20 -21.44 9.96
N TYR A 608 7.89 -21.12 9.99
CA TYR A 608 7.09 -20.65 8.88
C TYR A 608 6.24 -19.44 9.30
N MET A 609 5.80 -18.61 8.35
CA MET A 609 4.91 -17.47 8.61
C MET A 609 3.46 -17.91 8.87
N PHE A 610 3.22 -18.63 9.96
CA PHE A 610 1.88 -18.97 10.40
C PHE A 610 1.18 -17.79 11.07
N LEU A 611 -0.10 -17.62 10.74
CA LEU A 611 -1.04 -16.74 11.43
C LEU A 611 -1.53 -17.39 12.73
N ARG A 612 -2.08 -16.57 13.62
CA ARG A 612 -2.86 -17.07 14.76
C ARG A 612 -4.19 -17.68 14.28
N THR A 613 -4.95 -18.26 15.21
CA THR A 613 -6.18 -19.02 14.95
C THR A 613 -7.15 -18.33 13.99
N ILE A 614 -7.64 -19.10 13.02
CA ILE A 614 -8.68 -18.72 12.06
C ILE A 614 -9.98 -19.44 12.43
N LEU A 615 -11.08 -18.70 12.47
CA LEU A 615 -12.43 -19.23 12.57
C LEU A 615 -12.91 -19.61 11.18
N PHE A 616 -13.14 -20.91 10.98
CA PHE A 616 -13.78 -21.43 9.79
C PHE A 616 -14.49 -22.74 10.11
N ASP A 617 -15.80 -22.66 10.27
CA ASP A 617 -16.70 -23.75 10.67
C ASP A 617 -18.13 -23.48 10.17
N ARG A 618 -19.11 -24.27 10.62
CA ARG A 618 -20.52 -24.12 10.19
C ARG A 618 -21.16 -22.81 10.65
N GLU A 619 -20.69 -22.24 11.76
CA GLU A 619 -21.19 -20.98 12.31
C GLU A 619 -20.49 -19.77 11.67
N HIS A 620 -19.28 -19.98 11.15
CA HIS A 620 -18.46 -18.99 10.46
C HIS A 620 -18.22 -19.42 8.99
N PRO A 621 -19.23 -19.33 8.11
CA PRO A 621 -19.12 -19.78 6.72
C PRO A 621 -18.15 -18.93 5.88
N ALA A 622 -17.83 -17.72 6.32
CA ALA A 622 -16.75 -16.91 5.79
C ALA A 622 -15.56 -16.96 6.76
N PRO A 623 -14.36 -17.40 6.32
CA PRO A 623 -13.18 -17.47 7.18
C PRO A 623 -12.81 -16.10 7.75
N GLY A 624 -12.53 -16.02 9.05
CA GLY A 624 -12.10 -14.80 9.71
C GLY A 624 -11.11 -15.06 10.84
N MET A 625 -10.40 -14.04 11.29
CA MET A 625 -9.51 -14.17 12.44
C MET A 625 -10.30 -14.38 13.74
N GLU A 626 -9.81 -15.22 14.65
CA GLU A 626 -10.40 -15.34 16.00
C GLU A 626 -10.42 -13.98 16.71
N PRO A 627 -11.51 -13.53 17.36
CA PRO A 627 -11.50 -12.29 18.13
C PRO A 627 -10.44 -12.32 19.25
N SER A 628 -9.66 -11.26 19.36
CA SER A 628 -8.65 -11.06 20.40
C SER A 628 -8.43 -9.56 20.61
N PRO A 629 -8.09 -9.09 21.83
CA PRO A 629 -7.73 -7.69 22.07
C PRO A 629 -6.64 -7.16 21.12
N LEU A 630 -5.77 -8.06 20.65
CA LEU A 630 -4.69 -7.77 19.71
C LEU A 630 -5.16 -7.66 18.25
N SER A 631 -6.40 -8.05 17.93
CA SER A 631 -6.97 -8.13 16.57
C SER A 631 -7.40 -6.77 16.00
N ARG A 632 -6.70 -5.69 16.34
CA ARG A 632 -7.10 -4.33 16.00
C ARG A 632 -6.15 -3.71 14.99
N ILE A 633 -6.72 -3.13 13.94
CA ILE A 633 -6.03 -2.22 13.03
C ILE A 633 -6.80 -0.90 13.02
N GLY A 634 -6.09 0.24 13.04
CA GLY A 634 -6.74 1.55 12.93
C GLY A 634 -7.13 1.88 11.50
N GLU A 635 -7.98 2.89 11.31
CA GLU A 635 -8.47 3.32 9.99
C GLU A 635 -7.33 3.62 9.02
N LYS A 636 -6.27 4.31 9.45
CA LYS A 636 -5.09 4.58 8.59
C LYS A 636 -4.42 3.31 8.07
N THR A 637 -4.36 2.25 8.89
CA THR A 637 -3.79 0.96 8.48
C THR A 637 -4.72 0.28 7.47
N PHE A 638 -6.03 0.31 7.71
CA PHE A 638 -6.99 -0.19 6.75
C PHE A 638 -6.93 0.56 5.41
N GLU A 639 -6.91 1.89 5.44
CA GLU A 639 -6.77 2.75 4.26
C GLU A 639 -5.50 2.46 3.47
N HIS A 640 -4.38 2.17 4.14
CA HIS A 640 -3.13 1.81 3.50
C HIS A 640 -3.28 0.54 2.63
N PHE A 641 -3.93 -0.51 3.16
CA PHE A 641 -4.12 -1.77 2.43
C PHE A 641 -5.26 -1.73 1.41
N TYR A 642 -6.39 -1.11 1.76
CA TYR A 642 -7.60 -1.06 0.93
C TYR A 642 -7.53 0.05 -0.13
N GLY A 643 -6.99 1.22 0.23
CA GLY A 643 -6.93 2.42 -0.61
C GLY A 643 -8.10 3.40 -0.40
N ALA A 644 -8.96 3.15 0.58
CA ALA A 644 -10.10 3.99 0.95
C ALA A 644 -10.48 3.78 2.44
N PRO A 645 -11.21 4.70 3.08
CA PRO A 645 -11.69 4.52 4.45
C PRO A 645 -12.66 3.33 4.55
N TYR A 646 -12.88 2.85 5.77
CA TYR A 646 -13.77 1.71 6.03
C TYR A 646 -15.21 1.99 5.57
N SER A 647 -15.67 3.23 5.73
CA SER A 647 -16.95 3.69 5.17
C SER A 647 -17.05 3.48 3.65
N GLY A 648 -15.94 3.64 2.92
CA GLY A 648 -15.85 3.35 1.48
C GLY A 648 -16.00 1.87 1.16
N LEU A 649 -15.53 0.96 2.04
CA LEU A 649 -15.79 -0.48 1.90
C LEU A 649 -17.27 -0.81 2.12
N LEU A 650 -17.89 -0.25 3.17
CA LEU A 650 -19.32 -0.41 3.40
C LEU A 650 -20.12 0.07 2.17
N GLU A 651 -19.76 1.22 1.61
CA GLU A 651 -20.37 1.71 0.37
C GLU A 651 -20.18 0.75 -0.80
N TYR A 652 -18.98 0.19 -0.98
CA TYR A 652 -18.71 -0.77 -2.04
C TYR A 652 -19.55 -2.04 -1.89
N VAL A 653 -19.52 -2.68 -0.72
CA VAL A 653 -20.20 -3.97 -0.48
C VAL A 653 -21.72 -3.81 -0.53
N TYR A 654 -22.28 -2.74 0.04
CA TYR A 654 -23.73 -2.54 0.09
C TYR A 654 -24.32 -1.86 -1.17
N ASN A 655 -23.53 -1.06 -1.92
CA ASN A 655 -24.05 -0.28 -3.06
C ASN A 655 -23.44 -0.66 -4.43
N GLY A 656 -22.39 -1.49 -4.48
CA GLY A 656 -21.78 -1.98 -5.73
C GLY A 656 -21.03 -0.96 -6.58
N PHE A 657 -20.79 0.27 -6.08
CA PHE A 657 -20.04 1.31 -6.80
C PHE A 657 -19.25 2.21 -5.83
N LEU A 658 -17.95 2.37 -6.08
CA LEU A 658 -17.12 3.46 -5.53
C LEU A 658 -17.23 4.67 -6.46
N ALA A 659 -17.74 5.80 -5.97
CA ALA A 659 -17.82 7.04 -6.75
C ALA A 659 -16.97 8.16 -6.13
N VAL A 660 -16.06 8.72 -6.94
CA VAL A 660 -15.24 9.89 -6.64
C VAL A 660 -16.11 11.16 -6.60
N LYS A 661 -15.89 12.04 -5.61
CA LYS A 661 -16.57 13.35 -5.48
C LYS A 661 -16.03 14.39 -6.47
N PRO A 662 -16.90 15.29 -7.00
CA PRO A 662 -16.48 16.65 -7.31
C PRO A 662 -17.40 17.78 -6.78
N ASN A 663 -16.72 18.85 -6.32
CA ASN A 663 -17.08 20.25 -6.04
C ASN A 663 -17.99 20.61 -4.83
N ALA A 664 -17.58 21.63 -4.06
CA ALA A 664 -18.07 22.00 -2.72
C ALA A 664 -19.27 22.98 -2.68
N ASN A 665 -19.60 23.69 -3.78
CA ASN A 665 -20.58 24.79 -3.74
C ASN A 665 -21.95 24.46 -4.36
N ARG A 666 -22.39 23.19 -4.34
CA ARG A 666 -23.70 22.77 -4.87
C ARG A 666 -24.47 21.97 -3.84
N SER A 667 -25.75 22.30 -3.59
CA SER A 667 -26.65 21.38 -2.87
C SER A 667 -26.95 20.17 -3.77
N THR A 668 -26.18 19.11 -3.55
CA THR A 668 -26.20 17.92 -4.37
C THR A 668 -27.30 16.97 -3.89
N ASN A 669 -28.37 16.82 -4.67
CA ASN A 669 -29.32 15.69 -4.49
C ASN A 669 -28.68 14.33 -4.91
N ARG A 670 -27.35 14.32 -5.04
CA ARG A 670 -26.47 13.20 -5.40
C ARG A 670 -25.59 12.73 -4.23
N ILE A 671 -25.61 13.41 -3.07
CA ILE A 671 -24.91 12.98 -1.85
C ILE A 671 -25.83 12.06 -1.01
N GLN A 672 -25.23 11.03 -0.41
CA GLN A 672 -25.89 10.12 0.55
C GLN A 672 -26.41 10.91 1.76
N GLN A 673 -27.63 10.65 2.20
CA GLN A 673 -28.14 11.28 3.42
C GLN A 673 -27.47 10.63 4.64
N PRO A 674 -27.07 11.39 5.67
CA PRO A 674 -26.58 10.83 6.93
C PRO A 674 -27.73 10.15 7.68
N VAL A 675 -27.42 9.22 8.59
CA VAL A 675 -28.42 8.75 9.55
C VAL A 675 -28.84 9.95 10.40
N TYR A 676 -30.15 10.12 10.58
CA TYR A 676 -30.66 11.13 11.48
C TYR A 676 -30.56 10.59 12.91
N HIS A 677 -29.77 11.27 13.73
CA HIS A 677 -29.70 11.05 15.16
C HIS A 677 -30.54 12.14 15.83
N PRO A 678 -31.65 11.79 16.50
CA PRO A 678 -32.38 12.76 17.28
C PRO A 678 -31.49 13.28 18.43
N PRO A 679 -31.70 14.54 18.87
CA PRO A 679 -31.03 15.07 20.06
C PRO A 679 -31.21 14.12 21.27
N PRO A 680 -30.20 13.96 22.15
CA PRO A 680 -30.26 13.02 23.28
C PRO A 680 -31.46 13.25 24.21
N ASP A 681 -31.95 14.48 24.29
CA ASP A 681 -33.11 14.91 25.06
C ASP A 681 -34.46 14.56 24.40
N GLN A 682 -34.47 14.12 23.14
CA GLN A 682 -35.68 13.82 22.36
C GLN A 682 -35.56 12.55 21.51
N PRO A 683 -35.31 11.36 22.11
CA PRO A 683 -35.15 10.12 21.37
C PRO A 683 -36.40 9.76 20.56
N HIS A 684 -36.22 9.00 19.47
CA HIS A 684 -37.34 8.54 18.66
C HIS A 684 -38.33 7.72 19.52
N PRO A 685 -39.63 8.03 19.48
CA PRO A 685 -40.61 7.25 20.21
C PRO A 685 -40.71 5.84 19.63
N VAL A 686 -40.76 4.84 20.49
CA VAL A 686 -41.00 3.45 20.08
C VAL A 686 -42.47 3.28 19.75
N ILE A 687 -42.79 3.18 18.46
CA ILE A 687 -44.17 3.21 17.96
C ILE A 687 -44.68 1.87 17.39
N PHE A 688 -43.81 0.86 17.34
CA PHE A 688 -44.13 -0.48 16.86
C PHE A 688 -43.93 -1.53 17.96
N ASN A 689 -44.68 -2.63 17.83
CA ASN A 689 -44.58 -3.79 18.71
C ASN A 689 -44.57 -5.06 17.87
N LEU A 690 -43.39 -5.64 17.68
CA LEU A 690 -43.13 -6.92 16.99
C LEU A 690 -43.20 -8.09 17.96
N SER A 691 -43.52 -9.28 17.45
CA SER A 691 -43.44 -10.54 18.19
C SER A 691 -42.07 -10.80 18.84
N ILE A 692 -40.99 -10.47 18.14
CA ILE A 692 -39.59 -10.54 18.66
C ILE A 692 -39.09 -9.19 19.21
N GLY A 693 -40.00 -8.24 19.39
CA GLY A 693 -39.70 -6.82 19.52
C GLY A 693 -38.81 -6.44 20.69
N ASN A 694 -38.83 -7.23 21.77
CA ASN A 694 -38.04 -7.01 23.00
C ASN A 694 -36.64 -7.63 22.95
N GLN A 695 -36.30 -8.40 21.91
CA GLN A 695 -34.95 -8.93 21.76
C GLN A 695 -33.97 -7.78 21.55
N LEU A 696 -32.89 -7.80 22.33
CA LEU A 696 -31.82 -6.83 22.26
C LEU A 696 -30.87 -7.17 21.12
N VAL A 697 -30.62 -6.19 20.27
CA VAL A 697 -29.61 -6.23 19.21
C VAL A 697 -28.63 -5.08 19.39
N PRO A 698 -27.36 -5.22 18.95
CA PRO A 698 -26.41 -4.13 19.00
C PRO A 698 -26.95 -2.89 18.28
N VAL A 699 -26.73 -1.69 18.83
CA VAL A 699 -26.86 -0.43 18.09
C VAL A 699 -25.82 -0.48 16.97
N GLN A 700 -26.25 -0.86 15.78
CA GLN A 700 -25.48 -0.62 14.58
C GLN A 700 -25.76 0.81 14.14
N ASP A 701 -24.84 1.69 14.51
CA ASP A 701 -24.71 2.98 13.87
C ASP A 701 -24.23 2.74 12.45
N TRP A 702 -25.03 3.13 11.45
CA TRP A 702 -24.64 2.96 10.03
C TRP A 702 -23.53 3.93 9.63
N ASP A 703 -23.22 4.87 10.50
CA ASP A 703 -22.08 5.77 10.48
C ASP A 703 -20.95 5.29 11.43
N PHE A 704 -21.10 4.12 12.07
CA PHE A 704 -20.10 3.51 12.95
C PHE A 704 -18.90 3.04 12.13
N ASN A 705 -17.76 3.65 12.41
CA ASN A 705 -16.48 3.15 11.97
C ASN A 705 -15.83 2.33 13.11
N PRO A 706 -15.84 0.98 13.04
CA PRO A 706 -15.20 0.14 14.06
C PRO A 706 -13.67 0.33 14.11
N LEU A 707 -13.09 1.08 13.17
CA LEU A 707 -11.65 1.33 13.08
C LEU A 707 -11.27 2.77 13.47
N ALA A 708 -12.20 3.59 13.97
CA ALA A 708 -11.92 4.95 14.42
C ALA A 708 -11.07 4.96 15.69
N ASP A 709 -10.06 5.84 15.73
CA ASP A 709 -9.16 5.98 16.88
C ASP A 709 -9.92 6.59 18.09
N GLY A 710 -9.84 5.97 19.28
CA GLY A 710 -10.39 6.50 20.55
C GLY A 710 -11.64 5.83 21.11
N MET A 711 -12.05 4.66 20.59
CA MET A 711 -13.18 3.91 21.11
C MET A 711 -12.74 2.98 22.25
N ASP A 712 -13.31 3.17 23.44
CA ASP A 712 -13.10 2.33 24.61
C ASP A 712 -14.07 1.14 24.57
N ASP A 713 -13.58 -0.05 24.20
CA ASP A 713 -14.41 -1.27 24.02
C ASP A 713 -14.88 -1.87 25.37
N ASP A 714 -14.42 -1.34 26.51
CA ASP A 714 -14.95 -1.66 27.84
C ASP A 714 -16.29 -0.95 28.11
N GLU A 715 -16.70 0.01 27.28
CA GLU A 715 -18.08 0.48 27.29
C GLU A 715 -19.00 -0.57 26.64
N PRO A 716 -19.98 -1.12 27.38
CA PRO A 716 -20.90 -2.10 26.84
C PRO A 716 -21.63 -1.49 25.64
N ARG A 717 -21.39 -2.05 24.46
CA ARG A 717 -22.05 -1.63 23.21
C ARG A 717 -23.54 -1.46 23.46
N GLU A 718 -24.01 -0.23 23.28
CA GLU A 718 -25.40 0.11 23.53
C GLU A 718 -26.30 -0.85 22.73
N ARG A 719 -27.28 -1.46 23.39
CA ARG A 719 -28.19 -2.43 22.78
C ARG A 719 -29.57 -1.82 22.67
N VAL A 720 -30.17 -1.94 21.50
CA VAL A 720 -31.55 -1.52 21.24
C VAL A 720 -32.43 -2.72 20.94
N THR A 721 -33.71 -2.56 21.23
CA THR A 721 -34.74 -3.54 20.91
C THR A 721 -35.09 -3.48 19.41
N TRP A 722 -35.57 -4.59 18.84
CA TRP A 722 -36.09 -4.59 17.46
C TRP A 722 -37.24 -3.58 17.25
N ASN A 723 -38.04 -3.31 18.30
CA ASN A 723 -39.07 -2.28 18.28
C ASN A 723 -38.49 -0.86 18.11
N GLN A 724 -37.41 -0.54 18.83
CA GLN A 724 -36.68 0.72 18.66
C GLN A 724 -36.10 0.81 17.25
N ARG A 725 -35.50 -0.27 16.75
CA ARG A 725 -34.89 -0.31 15.41
C ARG A 725 -35.90 -0.12 14.29
N LEU A 726 -37.05 -0.78 14.36
CA LEU A 726 -38.12 -0.61 13.37
C LEU A 726 -38.71 0.82 13.40
N SER A 727 -38.80 1.41 14.60
CA SER A 727 -39.23 2.81 14.76
C SER A 727 -38.24 3.78 14.13
N GLN A 728 -36.93 3.57 14.34
CA GLN A 728 -35.86 4.33 13.71
C GLN A 728 -35.91 4.23 12.18
N ILE A 729 -36.09 3.03 11.62
CA ILE A 729 -36.23 2.81 10.17
C ILE A 729 -37.39 3.63 9.60
N TYR A 730 -38.52 3.65 10.29
CA TYR A 730 -39.70 4.39 9.85
C TYR A 730 -39.45 5.91 9.84
N PHE A 731 -38.93 6.48 10.94
CA PHE A 731 -38.65 7.93 10.99
C PHE A 731 -37.57 8.34 9.99
N GLN A 732 -36.50 7.55 9.87
CA GLN A 732 -35.47 7.77 8.85
C GLN A 732 -36.06 7.78 7.45
N SER A 733 -37.08 6.94 7.15
CA SER A 733 -37.70 6.92 5.83
C SER A 733 -38.43 8.22 5.47
N LEU A 734 -38.94 8.94 6.47
CA LEU A 734 -39.61 10.24 6.31
C LEU A 734 -38.57 11.35 6.06
N VAL A 735 -37.51 11.37 6.87
CA VAL A 735 -36.37 12.29 6.71
C VAL A 735 -35.72 12.11 5.35
N ASP A 736 -35.40 10.87 4.99
CA ASP A 736 -34.78 10.53 3.71
C ASP A 736 -35.65 10.94 2.53
N ALA A 737 -36.96 10.71 2.59
CA ALA A 737 -37.88 11.12 1.53
C ALA A 737 -37.82 12.64 1.29
N MET A 738 -37.71 13.45 2.34
CA MET A 738 -37.55 14.91 2.21
C MET A 738 -36.13 15.34 1.82
N GLY A 739 -35.10 14.65 2.30
CA GLY A 739 -33.69 14.94 2.00
C GLY A 739 -33.34 14.81 0.52
N ILE A 740 -34.07 13.97 -0.24
CA ILE A 740 -33.82 13.73 -1.66
C ILE A 740 -34.86 14.35 -2.61
N VAL A 741 -35.64 15.33 -2.15
CA VAL A 741 -36.56 16.08 -3.02
C VAL A 741 -35.84 16.56 -4.28
N PRO A 742 -36.43 16.42 -5.49
CA PRO A 742 -35.81 16.85 -6.75
C PRO A 742 -35.58 18.36 -6.83
N ASN A 743 -34.57 18.76 -7.61
CA ASN A 743 -34.33 20.16 -8.00
C ASN A 743 -34.84 20.40 -9.42
N HIS A 744 -34.95 21.67 -9.79
CA HIS A 744 -35.19 22.09 -11.18
C HIS A 744 -34.07 21.60 -12.11
N ARG A 745 -34.41 21.43 -13.40
CA ARG A 745 -33.47 20.94 -14.42
C ARG A 745 -32.39 21.97 -14.76
N GLU A 746 -32.72 23.26 -14.68
CA GLU A 746 -31.80 24.38 -14.89
C GLU A 746 -30.99 24.62 -13.62
N ALA A 747 -29.66 24.69 -13.77
CA ALA A 747 -28.74 24.76 -12.64
C ALA A 747 -28.83 26.08 -11.83
N THR A 748 -29.53 27.08 -12.35
CA THR A 748 -29.72 28.42 -11.77
C THR A 748 -30.98 28.56 -10.93
N LEU A 749 -31.87 27.56 -10.91
CA LEU A 749 -33.14 27.61 -10.17
C LEU A 749 -33.05 26.85 -8.83
N PRO A 750 -33.73 27.33 -7.77
CA PRO A 750 -33.75 26.68 -6.46
C PRO A 750 -34.47 25.32 -6.48
N SER A 751 -34.45 24.59 -5.37
CA SER A 751 -35.17 23.32 -5.19
C SER A 751 -36.69 23.51 -5.30
N TYR A 752 -37.44 22.50 -5.79
CA TYR A 752 -38.91 22.54 -5.77
C TYR A 752 -39.49 22.64 -4.35
N CYS A 753 -38.77 22.12 -3.36
CA CYS A 753 -39.10 22.25 -1.94
C CYS A 753 -38.53 23.54 -1.36
N ILE A 754 -39.39 24.28 -0.66
CA ILE A 754 -39.07 25.56 0.00
C ILE A 754 -38.44 25.38 1.38
N LEU A 755 -38.50 24.17 1.94
CA LEU A 755 -37.85 23.88 3.22
C LEU A 755 -36.32 23.96 3.08
N THR A 756 -35.66 24.54 4.08
CA THR A 756 -34.20 24.55 4.21
C THR A 756 -33.68 23.13 4.42
N LYS A 757 -32.36 22.94 4.32
CA LYS A 757 -31.74 21.64 4.57
C LYS A 757 -32.00 21.14 5.99
N GLN A 758 -31.94 22.04 6.97
CA GLN A 758 -32.21 21.73 8.38
C GLN A 758 -33.67 21.35 8.59
N GLU A 759 -34.61 22.14 8.07
CA GLU A 759 -36.06 21.83 8.15
C GLU A 759 -36.42 20.47 7.52
N ARG A 760 -35.68 20.02 6.50
CA ARG A 760 -35.86 18.68 5.90
C ARG A 760 -35.31 17.56 6.78
N GLN A 761 -34.25 17.81 7.54
CA GLN A 761 -33.66 16.85 8.46
C GLN A 761 -34.55 16.62 9.68
N GLU A 762 -35.38 17.60 10.01
CA GLU A 762 -36.37 17.56 11.11
C GLU A 762 -37.75 17.04 10.65
N ALA A 763 -37.85 16.40 9.47
CA ALA A 763 -39.13 15.95 8.93
C ALA A 763 -39.78 14.84 9.78
N THR A 764 -40.95 15.12 10.35
CA THR A 764 -41.75 14.18 11.16
C THR A 764 -43.06 13.77 10.48
N GLU A 765 -43.85 12.89 11.12
CA GLU A 765 -45.20 12.55 10.64
C GLU A 765 -46.13 13.76 10.48
N GLU A 766 -45.88 14.86 11.21
CA GLU A 766 -46.71 16.07 11.18
C GLU A 766 -46.60 16.79 9.84
N LEU A 767 -45.37 16.86 9.29
CA LEU A 767 -45.12 17.40 7.96
C LEU A 767 -45.97 16.70 6.90
N PHE A 768 -46.04 15.37 6.97
CA PHE A 768 -46.81 14.52 6.05
C PHE A 768 -48.32 14.46 6.38
N GLN A 769 -48.76 15.09 7.46
CA GLN A 769 -50.17 15.24 7.84
C GLN A 769 -50.78 16.56 7.37
N ASP A 770 -49.97 17.61 7.25
CA ASP A 770 -50.42 18.92 6.79
C ASP A 770 -50.85 18.87 5.32
N LEU A 771 -52.10 19.22 5.04
CA LEU A 771 -52.65 19.27 3.68
C LEU A 771 -52.37 20.61 2.98
N ASN A 772 -51.76 21.59 3.67
CA ASN A 772 -51.29 22.84 3.06
C ASN A 772 -49.88 22.68 2.49
N ILE A 773 -49.77 22.03 1.34
CA ILE A 773 -48.49 21.69 0.71
C ILE A 773 -47.71 22.92 0.23
N ALA A 774 -48.37 24.07 0.10
CA ALA A 774 -47.70 25.34 -0.18
C ALA A 774 -46.65 25.74 0.89
N LYS A 775 -46.69 25.13 2.09
CA LYS A 775 -45.65 25.27 3.12
C LYS A 775 -44.38 24.46 2.84
N VAL A 776 -44.44 23.51 1.91
CA VAL A 776 -43.35 22.54 1.65
C VAL A 776 -42.81 22.68 0.23
N PHE A 777 -43.64 23.04 -0.74
CA PHE A 777 -43.25 23.17 -2.15
C PHE A 777 -43.75 24.46 -2.80
N GLU A 778 -42.94 24.97 -3.72
CA GLU A 778 -43.30 26.12 -4.57
C GLU A 778 -44.30 25.70 -5.66
N ILE A 779 -44.06 24.56 -6.30
CA ILE A 779 -44.94 23.98 -7.32
C ILE A 779 -44.95 22.45 -7.23
N VAL A 780 -46.13 21.85 -7.38
CA VAL A 780 -46.34 20.39 -7.39
C VAL A 780 -47.52 20.01 -8.27
N ARG A 781 -47.62 18.71 -8.57
CA ARG A 781 -48.86 18.10 -9.05
C ARG A 781 -49.30 17.03 -8.07
N TRP A 782 -50.59 16.91 -7.83
CA TRP A 782 -51.13 15.91 -6.90
C TRP A 782 -52.34 15.17 -7.46
N LYS A 783 -52.56 13.96 -6.97
CA LYS A 783 -53.82 13.25 -7.15
C LYS A 783 -54.24 12.57 -5.85
N VAL A 784 -55.55 12.44 -5.68
CA VAL A 784 -56.09 11.62 -4.58
C VAL A 784 -55.77 10.16 -4.88
N TRP A 785 -55.05 9.47 -3.99
CA TRP A 785 -54.66 8.08 -4.21
C TRP A 785 -55.87 7.14 -4.10
N THR A 786 -55.81 6.01 -4.78
CA THR A 786 -56.64 4.84 -4.46
C THR A 786 -55.93 3.94 -3.45
N ASP A 787 -56.66 3.04 -2.79
CA ASP A 787 -56.05 2.06 -1.87
C ASP A 787 -54.98 1.20 -2.58
N ALA A 788 -55.16 0.87 -3.86
CA ALA A 788 -54.20 0.13 -4.67
C ALA A 788 -52.91 0.93 -4.92
N GLU A 789 -53.03 2.23 -5.20
CA GLU A 789 -51.91 3.12 -5.43
C GLU A 789 -51.12 3.42 -4.16
N GLN A 790 -51.81 3.57 -3.04
CA GLN A 790 -51.18 3.70 -1.73
C GLN A 790 -50.40 2.43 -1.37
N LYS A 791 -51.00 1.25 -1.57
CA LYS A 791 -50.33 -0.04 -1.35
C LYS A 791 -49.08 -0.16 -2.22
N LEU A 792 -49.17 0.19 -3.50
CA LEU A 792 -48.05 0.11 -4.43
C LEU A 792 -46.89 1.04 -4.03
N ALA A 793 -47.19 2.29 -3.63
CA ALA A 793 -46.16 3.22 -3.16
C ALA A 793 -45.43 2.67 -1.91
N PHE A 794 -46.19 2.10 -0.95
CA PHE A 794 -45.61 1.46 0.23
C PHE A 794 -44.73 0.25 -0.13
N ASP A 795 -45.22 -0.63 -1.01
CA ASP A 795 -44.48 -1.83 -1.43
C ASP A 795 -43.21 -1.50 -2.22
N HIS A 796 -43.09 -0.27 -2.73
CA HIS A 796 -41.86 0.23 -3.34
C HIS A 796 -40.86 0.82 -2.33
N MET A 797 -41.30 1.27 -1.15
CA MET A 797 -40.40 1.77 -0.09
C MET A 797 -39.79 0.62 0.70
N PHE A 798 -40.66 -0.23 1.23
CA PHE A 798 -40.28 -1.38 2.00
C PHE A 798 -40.47 -2.56 1.05
N LEU A 799 -39.41 -3.32 0.78
CA LEU A 799 -39.45 -4.52 -0.06
C LEU A 799 -39.76 -5.77 0.76
N GLU A 800 -40.39 -6.76 0.13
CA GLU A 800 -40.52 -8.09 0.72
C GLU A 800 -39.13 -8.73 0.87
N LYS A 801 -39.00 -9.69 1.78
CA LYS A 801 -37.74 -10.43 1.94
C LYS A 801 -37.30 -11.03 0.60
N ASP A 802 -35.99 -11.03 0.36
CA ASP A 802 -35.32 -11.55 -0.84
C ASP A 802 -35.63 -10.81 -2.16
N LYS A 803 -36.42 -9.74 -2.13
CA LYS A 803 -36.61 -8.86 -3.30
C LYS A 803 -35.60 -7.72 -3.28
N VAL A 804 -34.84 -7.59 -4.36
CA VAL A 804 -33.88 -6.50 -4.57
C VAL A 804 -34.31 -5.64 -5.75
N LYS A 805 -34.15 -4.31 -5.66
CA LYS A 805 -34.36 -3.41 -6.80
C LYS A 805 -33.19 -3.52 -7.79
N THR A 806 -33.48 -3.80 -9.05
CA THR A 806 -32.48 -3.89 -10.13
C THR A 806 -32.00 -2.52 -10.64
N ARG A 807 -32.79 -1.45 -10.46
CA ARG A 807 -32.42 -0.04 -10.72
C ARG A 807 -33.19 0.85 -9.73
N GLY A 808 -32.49 1.63 -8.90
CA GLY A 808 -33.10 2.45 -7.85
C GLY A 808 -32.48 3.86 -7.74
N GLN A 809 -32.90 4.78 -8.60
CA GLN A 809 -32.57 6.20 -8.51
C GLN A 809 -33.12 6.80 -7.20
N GLY A 810 -32.24 7.16 -6.27
CA GLY A 810 -32.60 7.81 -5.01
C GLY A 810 -32.69 6.85 -3.81
N PHE A 811 -33.23 5.64 -3.98
CA PHE A 811 -33.35 4.66 -2.88
C PHE A 811 -32.01 4.27 -2.24
N LEU A 812 -30.99 4.00 -3.05
CA LEU A 812 -29.66 3.59 -2.54
C LEU A 812 -28.95 4.70 -1.74
N ARG A 813 -29.42 5.95 -1.84
CA ARG A 813 -28.87 7.12 -1.13
C ARG A 813 -29.56 7.39 0.21
N CYS A 814 -30.61 6.64 0.51
CA CYS A 814 -31.43 6.79 1.71
C CYS A 814 -31.00 5.73 2.75
N PRO A 815 -30.39 6.14 3.89
CA PRO A 815 -30.13 5.26 5.02
C PRO A 815 -31.27 4.31 5.37
N TYR A 816 -32.53 4.74 5.39
CA TYR A 816 -33.67 3.87 5.75
C TYR A 816 -33.72 2.60 4.89
N TYR A 817 -33.35 2.71 3.61
CA TYR A 817 -33.40 1.60 2.68
C TYR A 817 -32.33 0.56 3.00
N LYS A 818 -31.13 0.99 3.41
CA LYS A 818 -30.06 0.11 3.90
C LYS A 818 -30.46 -0.55 5.22
N MET A 819 -30.98 0.24 6.16
CA MET A 819 -31.48 -0.23 7.45
C MET A 819 -32.58 -1.28 7.28
N TRP A 820 -33.53 -1.06 6.36
CA TRP A 820 -34.61 -2.00 6.06
C TRP A 820 -34.09 -3.31 5.46
N ASN A 821 -33.16 -3.23 4.51
CA ASN A 821 -32.60 -4.45 3.88
C ASN A 821 -31.81 -5.28 4.90
N HIS A 822 -31.06 -4.64 5.79
CA HIS A 822 -30.36 -5.34 6.87
C HIS A 822 -31.33 -5.95 7.89
N PHE A 823 -32.37 -5.22 8.28
CA PHE A 823 -33.45 -5.75 9.12
C PHE A 823 -34.07 -6.99 8.48
N SER A 824 -34.41 -6.91 7.19
CA SER A 824 -34.99 -7.99 6.40
C SER A 824 -34.04 -9.18 6.25
N ALA A 825 -32.73 -8.96 6.11
CA ALA A 825 -31.73 -10.01 5.99
C ALA A 825 -31.58 -10.82 7.30
N ASN A 826 -31.52 -10.14 8.45
CA ASN A 826 -31.28 -10.76 9.76
C ASN A 826 -32.52 -11.33 10.46
N ASN A 827 -33.69 -11.18 9.87
CA ASN A 827 -34.94 -11.69 10.44
C ASN A 827 -35.60 -12.72 9.52
N THR A 828 -36.46 -13.57 10.06
CA THR A 828 -37.19 -14.54 9.23
C THR A 828 -38.19 -13.85 8.32
N LYS A 829 -38.73 -14.58 7.35
CA LYS A 829 -39.74 -14.06 6.43
C LYS A 829 -41.00 -13.62 7.18
N GLU A 830 -41.41 -14.37 8.19
CA GLU A 830 -42.59 -14.13 9.02
C GLU A 830 -42.46 -12.83 9.81
N VAL A 831 -41.31 -12.62 10.47
CA VAL A 831 -41.00 -11.38 11.20
C VAL A 831 -40.95 -10.19 10.27
N THR A 832 -40.35 -10.36 9.09
CA THR A 832 -40.27 -9.29 8.08
C THR A 832 -41.66 -8.90 7.58
N GLU A 833 -42.55 -9.87 7.35
CA GLU A 833 -43.94 -9.63 6.94
C GLU A 833 -44.78 -8.96 8.04
N GLU A 834 -44.59 -9.35 9.31
CA GLU A 834 -45.19 -8.68 10.46
C GLU A 834 -44.77 -7.21 10.55
N ALA A 835 -43.46 -6.93 10.43
CA ALA A 835 -42.93 -5.57 10.42
C ALA A 835 -43.51 -4.73 9.29
N ARG A 836 -43.63 -5.29 8.07
CA ARG A 836 -44.29 -4.63 6.94
C ARG A 836 -45.75 -4.31 7.23
N ALA A 837 -46.49 -5.23 7.86
CA ALA A 837 -47.90 -5.03 8.17
C ALA A 837 -48.10 -3.86 9.16
N LEU A 838 -47.24 -3.77 10.19
CA LEU A 838 -47.23 -2.69 11.16
C LEU A 838 -46.87 -1.34 10.53
N LEU A 839 -45.78 -1.30 9.75
CA LEU A 839 -45.36 -0.12 8.99
C LEU A 839 -46.49 0.36 8.06
N ARG A 840 -47.12 -0.55 7.32
CA ARG A 840 -48.23 -0.23 6.40
C ARG A 840 -49.44 0.35 7.14
N LYS A 841 -49.80 -0.22 8.29
CA LYS A 841 -50.89 0.28 9.13
C LYS A 841 -50.61 1.70 9.64
N ARG A 842 -49.38 1.98 10.10
CA ARG A 842 -48.97 3.31 10.54
C ARG A 842 -48.96 4.31 9.36
N PHE A 843 -48.32 3.94 8.25
CA PHE A 843 -48.27 4.74 7.05
C PHE A 843 -49.68 5.13 6.56
N ARG A 844 -50.62 4.17 6.50
CA ARG A 844 -52.02 4.43 6.07
C ARG A 844 -52.80 5.35 7.02
N SER A 845 -52.53 5.27 8.32
CA SER A 845 -53.27 6.02 9.34
C SER A 845 -52.75 7.45 9.51
N LYS A 846 -51.42 7.64 9.46
CA LYS A 846 -50.77 8.92 9.75
C LYS A 846 -50.45 9.75 8.51
N ILE A 847 -49.98 9.14 7.43
CA ILE A 847 -49.54 9.88 6.24
C ILE A 847 -50.76 10.34 5.43
N ARG A 848 -50.88 11.66 5.21
CA ARG A 848 -51.97 12.29 4.44
C ARG A 848 -51.53 12.69 3.04
N TRP A 849 -50.25 12.91 2.82
CA TRP A 849 -49.66 13.06 1.50
C TRP A 849 -48.27 12.41 1.48
N PHE A 850 -47.83 11.95 0.31
CA PHE A 850 -46.51 11.36 0.13
C PHE A 850 -46.06 11.43 -1.34
N PRO A 851 -44.75 11.35 -1.64
CA PRO A 851 -44.27 11.20 -3.02
C PRO A 851 -44.97 10.08 -3.79
N TRP A 852 -45.17 10.30 -5.09
CA TRP A 852 -45.63 9.24 -6.00
C TRP A 852 -44.48 8.30 -6.36
N ILE A 853 -44.20 7.38 -5.44
CA ILE A 853 -43.07 6.46 -5.52
C ILE A 853 -43.25 5.46 -6.67
N LYS A 854 -42.16 5.24 -7.42
CA LYS A 854 -42.02 4.20 -8.45
C LYS A 854 -41.04 3.11 -8.01
N CYS A 855 -41.04 2.02 -8.77
CA CYS A 855 -40.10 0.93 -8.53
C CYS A 855 -38.65 1.40 -8.59
N ASP A 856 -38.34 2.36 -9.47
CA ASP A 856 -36.99 2.88 -9.72
C ASP A 856 -36.69 4.22 -9.05
N ARG A 857 -37.67 4.97 -8.52
CA ARG A 857 -37.41 6.29 -7.88
C ARG A 857 -38.41 6.65 -6.79
N ILE A 858 -37.95 7.40 -5.78
CA ILE A 858 -38.82 7.93 -4.71
C ILE A 858 -39.64 9.12 -5.23
N TRP A 859 -39.01 10.04 -5.95
CA TRP A 859 -39.66 11.21 -6.51
C TRP A 859 -39.82 11.07 -8.02
N GLU A 860 -41.06 11.08 -8.51
CA GLU A 860 -41.36 11.22 -9.93
C GLU A 860 -41.52 12.70 -10.27
N THR A 861 -40.84 13.15 -11.32
CA THR A 861 -40.96 14.49 -11.88
C THR A 861 -41.32 14.40 -13.35
N GLY A 862 -42.45 14.96 -13.74
CA GLY A 862 -42.87 14.92 -15.14
C GLY A 862 -44.08 15.78 -15.44
N PRO A 863 -44.26 16.17 -16.73
CA PRO A 863 -45.49 16.79 -17.18
C PRO A 863 -46.63 15.77 -17.13
N ASP A 864 -47.82 16.22 -16.74
CA ASP A 864 -48.99 15.35 -16.72
C ASP A 864 -49.67 15.30 -18.08
N LYS A 865 -49.09 14.51 -18.99
CA LYS A 865 -49.60 14.36 -20.38
C LYS A 865 -51.01 13.75 -20.46
N LYS A 866 -51.55 13.21 -19.36
CA LYS A 866 -52.83 12.50 -19.34
C LYS A 866 -53.88 13.17 -18.43
N ASN A 867 -53.63 14.38 -17.92
CA ASN A 867 -54.51 15.09 -16.98
C ASN A 867 -55.00 14.23 -15.79
N ARG A 868 -54.11 13.38 -15.24
CA ARG A 868 -54.39 12.53 -14.08
C ARG A 868 -54.10 13.20 -12.74
N PHE A 869 -53.45 14.36 -12.74
CA PHE A 869 -53.02 15.10 -11.57
C PHE A 869 -53.53 16.55 -11.65
N LYS A 870 -54.00 17.06 -10.51
CA LYS A 870 -54.22 18.49 -10.28
C LYS A 870 -52.86 19.19 -10.18
N SER A 871 -52.83 20.48 -10.51
CA SER A 871 -51.60 21.28 -10.54
C SER A 871 -51.71 22.45 -9.57
N SER A 872 -50.59 22.86 -8.97
CA SER A 872 -50.55 24.07 -8.15
C SER A 872 -50.89 25.32 -8.99
N PRO A 873 -51.46 26.37 -8.38
CA PRO A 873 -51.74 27.63 -9.07
C PRO A 873 -50.50 28.14 -9.82
N GLY A 874 -50.67 28.56 -11.08
CA GLY A 874 -49.59 29.08 -11.91
C GLY A 874 -48.73 28.03 -12.64
N LEU A 875 -48.93 26.72 -12.40
CA LEU A 875 -48.16 25.68 -13.07
C LEU A 875 -48.74 25.31 -14.45
N ALA A 876 -48.00 25.59 -15.52
CA ALA A 876 -48.39 25.21 -16.88
C ALA A 876 -48.42 23.67 -17.08
N PRO A 877 -49.31 23.11 -17.91
CA PRO A 877 -49.43 21.65 -18.11
C PRO A 877 -48.15 20.94 -18.58
N THR A 878 -47.28 21.64 -19.30
CA THR A 878 -46.03 21.11 -19.87
C THR A 878 -44.84 21.22 -18.92
N THR A 879 -44.95 22.01 -17.85
CA THR A 879 -43.86 22.23 -16.89
C THR A 879 -43.71 21.02 -15.96
N PRO A 880 -42.51 20.40 -15.87
CA PRO A 880 -42.23 19.35 -14.90
C PRO A 880 -42.32 19.87 -13.47
N ALA A 881 -42.96 19.08 -12.60
CA ALA A 881 -43.01 19.33 -11.16
C ALA A 881 -43.06 17.99 -10.40
N PRO A 882 -42.74 17.96 -9.10
CA PRO A 882 -42.88 16.77 -8.26
C PRO A 882 -44.31 16.25 -8.25
N LEU A 883 -44.47 14.93 -8.39
CA LEU A 883 -45.76 14.27 -8.31
C LEU A 883 -46.01 13.74 -6.89
N LEU A 884 -47.14 14.15 -6.32
CA LEU A 884 -47.60 13.74 -5.00
C LEU A 884 -48.86 12.86 -5.09
N LEU A 885 -48.96 11.94 -4.15
CA LEU A 885 -50.22 11.33 -3.79
C LEU A 885 -50.76 11.95 -2.52
N VAL A 886 -52.08 12.09 -2.44
CA VAL A 886 -52.76 12.67 -1.29
C VAL A 886 -53.97 11.84 -0.90
N LYS A 887 -54.28 11.80 0.40
CA LYS A 887 -55.44 11.09 0.94
C LYS A 887 -56.75 11.84 0.72
N TYR A 888 -56.66 13.16 0.76
CA TYR A 888 -57.76 14.11 0.53
C TYR A 888 -57.25 15.23 -0.39
N ASP A 889 -58.16 16.05 -0.93
CA ASP A 889 -57.74 17.19 -1.75
C ASP A 889 -56.88 18.18 -0.95
N LEU A 890 -55.87 18.76 -1.61
CA LEU A 890 -54.93 19.67 -0.96
C LEU A 890 -55.52 21.06 -0.77
N ARG A 891 -54.98 21.78 0.22
CA ARG A 891 -55.15 23.22 0.37
C ARG A 891 -53.89 23.92 -0.16
N TRP A 892 -54.06 25.07 -0.81
CA TRP A 892 -52.95 25.86 -1.33
C TRP A 892 -53.02 27.28 -0.78
N ASN A 893 -52.43 27.48 0.39
CA ASN A 893 -52.36 28.78 1.06
C ASN A 893 -50.89 29.16 1.26
N PRO A 894 -50.27 29.92 0.34
CA PRO A 894 -48.90 30.38 0.51
C PRO A 894 -48.87 31.41 1.65
N GLU A 895 -48.22 31.09 2.77
CA GLU A 895 -47.95 32.08 3.81
C GLU A 895 -46.81 33.01 3.34
N PRO A 896 -46.87 34.33 3.62
CA PRO A 896 -45.76 35.23 3.32
C PRO A 896 -44.57 34.90 4.23
N ARG A 897 -43.58 34.18 3.73
CA ARG A 897 -42.29 34.04 4.42
C ARG A 897 -41.55 35.37 4.36
N GLN A 898 -41.22 35.95 5.51
CA GLN A 898 -40.21 37.01 5.60
C GLN A 898 -38.91 36.42 5.07
N ARG A 899 -38.39 36.94 3.95
CA ARG A 899 -37.03 36.63 3.52
C ARG A 899 -36.11 37.27 4.56
N GLU A 900 -35.50 36.46 5.41
CA GLU A 900 -34.30 36.89 6.13
C GLU A 900 -33.27 37.29 5.06
N SER A 901 -32.94 38.57 5.05
CA SER A 901 -31.87 39.12 4.26
C SER A 901 -30.56 38.60 4.84
N ASP A 902 -29.89 37.71 4.10
CA ASP A 902 -28.49 37.36 4.30
C ASP A 902 -27.61 38.60 3.98
N GLU A 903 -27.58 39.56 4.90
CA GLU A 903 -26.57 40.63 4.98
C GLU A 903 -25.94 40.59 6.38
N GLU A 904 -25.09 39.61 6.67
CA GLU A 904 -24.07 39.76 7.72
C GLU A 904 -22.72 39.13 7.30
N SER A 905 -21.71 40.01 7.23
CA SER A 905 -20.25 39.77 7.32
C SER A 905 -19.45 39.38 6.06
N VAL A 906 -19.31 40.32 5.13
CA VAL A 906 -17.99 40.57 4.50
C VAL A 906 -17.30 41.63 5.34
N SER A 907 -16.51 41.22 6.34
CA SER A 907 -15.66 42.14 7.08
C SER A 907 -14.38 42.43 6.29
N SER A 908 -14.23 43.70 5.96
CA SER A 908 -13.07 44.40 5.41
C SER A 908 -11.74 44.02 6.06
N VAL A 909 -10.74 43.70 5.24
CA VAL A 909 -9.34 44.09 5.49
C VAL A 909 -8.74 44.53 4.16
N ASP A 910 -8.96 45.80 3.83
CA ASP A 910 -8.11 46.56 2.91
C ASP A 910 -8.08 48.01 3.39
N SER A 911 -6.87 48.58 3.39
CA SER A 911 -6.52 49.94 3.81
C SER A 911 -6.13 50.15 5.28
N ALA A 912 -4.85 49.86 5.57
CA ALA A 912 -4.04 50.78 6.35
C ALA A 912 -2.56 50.74 5.92
N MET A 913 -2.07 51.93 5.53
CA MET A 913 -0.68 52.40 5.53
C MET A 913 0.20 52.17 4.29
N LEU A 914 0.06 53.11 3.34
CA LEU A 914 1.20 53.96 2.97
C LEU A 914 1.54 54.86 4.17
N GLY A 915 2.78 54.74 4.65
CA GLY A 915 3.40 55.50 5.73
C GLY A 915 4.81 54.99 5.93
#